data_AF-R8MJ75-F1
#
_entry.id   AF-R8MJ75-F1
#
_cell.length_a   1.000
_cell.length_b   1.000
_cell.length_c   1.000
_cell.angle_alpha   90.00
_cell.angle_beta   90.00
_cell.angle_gamma   90.00
#
_symmetry.space_group_name_H-M   'P 1'
#
loop_
_entity.id
_entity.type
_entity.pdbx_description
1 polymer ?
#
loop_
_entity_poly.entity_id
_entity_poly.type
_entity_poly.pdbx_seq_one_letter_code
_entity_poly.pdbx_strand_id
1 'polypeptide(L)'
;MEKLFLERLRDISKEKVYCKQRLMSLNNDNQALDTVTETHQLILKAQDFKAYSQIQTQNQECGISMNSSLPVDRHQYVDYNNNVGNSNLFKYFYKNQNKQVELICRGVISGDCSVEIHVTFLKQSGIKVGTMKANVGKNVYFTVPKLESTDQVKVAIRLKRPGKIYLHNFLFVAREKEREIPLLKREKSIKKIKDLNVIFIADEFTTRSFEPEFNLIKITPDNWENELLDAGPDLFFCESAWLGNNGSWQNKVGTGGPRNNQILLRVLNWCENRGIPSVFWNKEDPFHFNAFVNTAKHFDFVFTTDFNSIEKYKLAGCKEVFVLPFGAQPKYHNPIENFERKGKVVFAGAYYGEKFLERKLAMDNMINISGQYGLEIYDRNYENPTSPNQFPEEFQKYIIGTLKGDEIDIAYKGYKVSLNVNSIVDSPTMFSRRVFELLASNTPVVSSESLGVKNLLGDLVINSSDYEELRKGIQLLFEDDEFYKEIRLKGLREVLSNHTYENRVADMLNCIGFNYQSSVRTVTVIGVVKSQEDYKKLMEQFNRQVLEQKKLIILLDIFEGYLDIFNQNNNESIQTYLIDYMHHYKSINEIIDTEYYALFNLNYYYDKYYLTDMMLATLYTEKTNIVKNQGAEYTYVTGGSIDQALIYKECTKLVKPLEFIESFIARSNQLMKDSFKYGVRFFNSDNCNLVLNYQSKNKKNKSKNI
;
A
#
# COMPACT_ATOMS: atom_id res chain seq x y z
N MET A 1 -13.18 -41.04 -12.92
CA MET A 1 -11.77 -41.50 -13.01
C MET A 1 -10.98 -40.66 -14.01
N GLU A 2 -11.47 -40.41 -15.22
CA GLU A 2 -10.81 -39.54 -16.22
C GLU A 2 -10.59 -38.09 -15.76
N LYS A 3 -11.56 -37.51 -15.04
CA LYS A 3 -11.43 -36.17 -14.45
C LYS A 3 -10.26 -36.07 -13.46
N LEU A 4 -10.05 -37.14 -12.69
CA LEU A 4 -8.93 -37.30 -11.75
C LEU A 4 -7.59 -37.47 -12.49
N PHE A 5 -7.60 -38.12 -13.66
CA PHE A 5 -6.41 -38.32 -14.50
C PHE A 5 -5.98 -37.02 -15.21
N LEU A 6 -6.95 -36.20 -15.65
CA LEU A 6 -6.72 -34.87 -16.23
C LEU A 6 -6.25 -33.84 -15.19
N GLU A 7 -6.80 -33.89 -13.97
CA GLU A 7 -6.29 -33.12 -12.82
C GLU A 7 -4.86 -33.54 -12.47
N ARG A 8 -4.57 -34.85 -12.48
CA ARG A 8 -3.21 -35.39 -12.28
C ARG A 8 -2.22 -34.92 -13.36
N LEU A 9 -2.63 -34.81 -14.63
CA LEU A 9 -1.76 -34.30 -15.70
C LEU A 9 -1.49 -32.80 -15.60
N ARG A 10 -2.48 -32.00 -15.15
CA ARG A 10 -2.30 -30.56 -14.88
C ARG A 10 -1.44 -30.30 -13.64
N ASP A 11 -1.48 -31.20 -12.67
CA ASP A 11 -0.63 -31.09 -11.48
C ASP A 11 0.79 -31.59 -11.74
N ILE A 12 0.99 -32.59 -12.60
CA ILE A 12 2.32 -33.00 -13.08
C ILE A 12 2.99 -31.85 -13.88
N SER A 13 2.23 -31.08 -14.66
CA SER A 13 2.81 -29.93 -15.39
C SER A 13 3.18 -28.78 -14.45
N LYS A 14 2.39 -28.53 -13.39
CA LYS A 14 2.73 -27.59 -12.31
C LYS A 14 3.90 -28.08 -11.45
N GLU A 15 3.97 -29.37 -11.13
CA GLU A 15 5.11 -29.99 -10.45
C GLU A 15 6.37 -29.90 -11.31
N LYS A 16 6.28 -30.06 -12.63
CA LYS A 16 7.42 -29.92 -13.54
C LYS A 16 7.90 -28.47 -13.61
N VAL A 17 6.99 -27.49 -13.58
CA VAL A 17 7.34 -26.05 -13.52
C VAL A 17 7.94 -25.69 -12.16
N TYR A 18 7.32 -26.13 -11.06
CA TYR A 18 7.82 -25.92 -9.69
C TYR A 18 9.17 -26.61 -9.48
N CYS A 19 9.33 -27.86 -9.92
CA CYS A 19 10.60 -28.59 -9.84
C CYS A 19 11.64 -27.98 -10.77
N LYS A 20 11.27 -27.43 -11.94
CA LYS A 20 12.20 -26.70 -12.82
C LYS A 20 12.61 -25.35 -12.21
N GLN A 21 11.69 -24.62 -11.57
CA GLN A 21 11.99 -23.39 -10.83
C GLN A 21 12.83 -23.67 -9.57
N ARG A 22 12.55 -24.77 -8.87
CA ARG A 22 13.32 -25.25 -7.71
C ARG A 22 14.67 -25.82 -8.12
N LEU A 23 14.78 -26.55 -9.23
CA LEU A 23 16.08 -26.99 -9.80
C LEU A 23 16.88 -25.80 -10.32
N MET A 24 16.22 -24.78 -10.88
CA MET A 24 16.88 -23.52 -11.26
C MET A 24 17.32 -22.71 -10.04
N SER A 25 16.57 -22.72 -8.93
CA SER A 25 17.01 -22.10 -7.67
C SER A 25 18.09 -22.91 -6.96
N LEU A 26 18.01 -24.25 -6.99
CA LEU A 26 19.00 -25.17 -6.43
C LEU A 26 20.29 -25.22 -7.25
N ASN A 27 20.24 -24.97 -8.56
CA ASN A 27 21.44 -24.83 -9.41
C ASN A 27 22.16 -23.49 -9.21
N ASN A 28 21.51 -22.49 -8.62
CA ASN A 28 22.14 -21.21 -8.25
C ASN A 28 22.63 -21.20 -6.80
N ASP A 29 22.09 -22.05 -5.91
CA ASP A 29 22.54 -22.22 -4.53
C ASP A 29 22.86 -23.69 -4.22
N ASN A 30 24.12 -24.08 -4.44
CA ASN A 30 24.66 -25.36 -3.95
C ASN A 30 24.58 -25.50 -2.40
N GLN A 31 24.28 -24.43 -1.66
CA GLN A 31 24.21 -24.42 -0.19
C GLN A 31 22.99 -25.15 0.41
N ALA A 32 21.89 -25.32 -0.34
CA ALA A 32 20.66 -25.90 0.23
C ALA A 32 20.76 -27.42 0.50
N LEU A 33 21.70 -28.13 -0.14
CA LEU A 33 22.01 -29.53 0.17
C LEU A 33 22.96 -29.66 1.38
N ASP A 34 23.87 -28.70 1.59
CA ASP A 34 24.90 -28.75 2.64
C ASP A 34 24.35 -28.61 4.07
N THR A 35 23.11 -28.16 4.23
CA THR A 35 22.46 -27.98 5.54
C THR A 35 21.66 -29.18 5.99
N VAL A 36 21.29 -30.11 5.10
CA VAL A 36 20.53 -31.31 5.45
C VAL A 36 21.46 -32.31 6.11
N THR A 37 21.19 -32.62 7.37
CA THR A 37 22.08 -33.46 8.18
C THR A 37 21.55 -34.87 8.37
N GLU A 38 20.23 -35.03 8.40
CA GLU A 38 19.59 -36.32 8.61
C GLU A 38 18.16 -36.27 8.07
N THR A 39 17.66 -37.39 7.56
CA THR A 39 16.25 -37.53 7.17
C THR A 39 15.65 -38.76 7.82
N HIS A 40 14.35 -38.69 8.10
CA HIS A 40 13.59 -39.82 8.62
C HIS A 40 12.24 -39.90 7.93
N GLN A 41 11.99 -40.99 7.21
CA GLN A 41 10.71 -41.25 6.61
C GLN A 41 9.85 -42.11 7.54
N LEU A 42 8.69 -41.59 7.93
CA LEU A 42 7.66 -42.34 8.63
C LEU A 42 6.76 -43.03 7.61
N ILE A 43 6.94 -44.34 7.47
CA ILE A 43 6.14 -45.17 6.58
C ILE A 43 4.76 -45.38 7.21
N LEU A 44 3.72 -44.94 6.50
CA LEU A 44 2.34 -45.07 6.94
C LEU A 44 1.78 -46.41 6.47
N LYS A 45 1.30 -47.24 7.40
CA LYS A 45 0.54 -48.45 7.10
C LYS A 45 -0.79 -48.40 7.83
N ALA A 46 -1.86 -48.84 7.17
CA ALA A 46 -3.22 -48.83 7.70
C ALA A 46 -3.33 -49.55 9.06
N GLN A 47 -2.57 -50.62 9.26
CA GLN A 47 -2.50 -51.39 10.50
C GLN A 47 -1.86 -50.62 11.68
N ASP A 48 -1.06 -49.60 11.38
CA ASP A 48 -0.39 -48.77 12.40
C ASP A 48 -1.31 -47.65 12.90
N PHE A 49 -2.56 -47.59 12.44
CA PHE A 49 -3.53 -46.59 12.90
C PHE A 49 -4.62 -47.24 13.74
N LYS A 50 -5.05 -46.55 14.79
CA LYS A 50 -6.20 -47.01 15.58
C LYS A 50 -7.45 -47.05 14.71
N ALA A 51 -8.16 -48.18 14.74
CA ALA A 51 -9.38 -48.36 13.97
C ALA A 51 -10.54 -47.56 14.57
N TYR A 52 -11.30 -46.89 13.70
CA TYR A 52 -12.54 -46.18 14.05
C TYR A 52 -13.64 -46.60 13.08
N SER A 53 -14.85 -46.87 13.57
CA SER A 53 -15.97 -47.34 12.75
C SER A 53 -16.35 -46.39 11.61
N GLN A 54 -16.07 -45.09 11.78
CA GLN A 54 -16.38 -44.03 10.80
C GLN A 54 -15.20 -43.68 9.89
N ILE A 55 -14.05 -44.38 10.00
CA ILE A 55 -12.85 -44.09 9.22
C ILE A 55 -12.26 -45.40 8.72
N GLN A 56 -12.35 -45.63 7.41
CA GLN A 56 -11.75 -46.80 6.76
C GLN A 56 -10.35 -46.42 6.23
N THR A 57 -9.32 -47.14 6.64
CA THR A 57 -7.93 -46.90 6.20
C THR A 57 -7.44 -48.09 5.37
N GLN A 58 -6.79 -47.82 4.22
CA GLN A 58 -6.24 -48.83 3.33
C GLN A 58 -4.80 -48.47 2.94
N ASN A 59 -3.96 -49.49 2.76
CA ASN A 59 -2.57 -49.32 2.31
C ASN A 59 -2.53 -48.91 0.84
N GLN A 60 -1.56 -48.09 0.49
CA GLN A 60 -1.24 -47.69 -0.87
C GLN A 60 0.27 -47.77 -1.09
N GLU A 61 0.72 -47.72 -2.34
CA GLU A 61 2.13 -47.91 -2.71
C GLU A 61 3.10 -46.98 -1.96
N CYS A 62 2.74 -45.71 -1.80
CA CYS A 62 3.58 -44.67 -1.15
C CYS A 62 2.94 -44.02 0.08
N GLY A 63 2.00 -44.71 0.75
CA GLY A 63 1.33 -44.21 1.94
C GLY A 63 -0.01 -44.89 2.20
N ILE A 64 -1.04 -44.13 2.56
CA ILE A 64 -2.35 -44.65 2.93
C ILE A 64 -3.49 -43.84 2.31
N SER A 65 -4.62 -44.50 2.10
CA SER A 65 -5.90 -43.83 1.82
C SER A 65 -6.85 -43.98 3.00
N MET A 66 -7.51 -42.89 3.39
CA MET A 66 -8.54 -42.87 4.42
C MET A 66 -9.87 -42.43 3.81
N ASN A 67 -10.96 -43.07 4.21
CA ASN A 67 -12.32 -42.66 3.89
C ASN A 67 -13.07 -42.30 5.18
N SER A 68 -13.38 -41.03 5.35
CA SER A 68 -14.06 -40.47 6.52
C SER A 68 -15.56 -40.36 6.26
N SER A 69 -16.38 -40.93 7.15
CA SER A 69 -17.83 -40.72 7.22
C SER A 69 -18.24 -39.89 8.45
N LEU A 70 -17.32 -39.07 8.98
CA LEU A 70 -17.57 -38.21 10.13
C LEU A 70 -18.68 -37.16 9.84
N PRO A 71 -19.60 -36.90 10.78
CA PRO A 71 -20.55 -35.79 10.68
C PRO A 71 -19.85 -34.43 10.56
N VAL A 72 -20.55 -33.43 10.00
CA VAL A 72 -19.99 -32.09 9.70
C VAL A 72 -19.41 -31.39 10.94
N ASP A 73 -20.00 -31.63 12.12
CA ASP A 73 -19.61 -30.98 13.38
C ASP A 73 -18.66 -31.81 14.25
N ARG A 74 -18.21 -32.98 13.77
CA ARG A 74 -17.31 -33.87 14.52
C ARG A 74 -15.91 -33.92 13.92
N HIS A 75 -14.94 -34.13 14.81
CA HIS A 75 -13.55 -34.38 14.45
C HIS A 75 -13.06 -35.62 15.16
N GLN A 76 -12.12 -36.33 14.53
CA GLN A 76 -11.52 -37.53 15.10
C GLN A 76 -10.01 -37.47 14.93
N TYR A 77 -9.28 -37.77 16.00
CA TYR A 77 -7.84 -38.04 15.93
C TYR A 77 -7.66 -39.53 15.66
N VAL A 78 -6.92 -39.84 14.60
CA VAL A 78 -6.48 -41.19 14.26
C VAL A 78 -5.02 -41.28 14.66
N ASP A 79 -4.77 -41.86 15.83
CA ASP A 79 -3.43 -41.98 16.38
C ASP A 79 -2.62 -43.03 15.61
N TYR A 80 -1.37 -42.69 15.30
CA TYR A 80 -0.37 -43.63 14.78
C TYR A 80 0.18 -44.45 15.96
N ASN A 81 -0.20 -45.72 16.03
CA ASN A 81 0.23 -46.71 16.99
C ASN A 81 1.65 -47.17 16.64
N ASN A 82 2.66 -46.59 17.28
CA ASN A 82 3.94 -47.27 17.43
C ASN A 82 4.56 -46.99 18.79
N ASN A 83 4.98 -48.07 19.45
CA ASN A 83 5.14 -48.19 20.89
C ASN A 83 6.22 -47.27 21.49
N VAL A 84 5.86 -46.75 22.66
CA VAL A 84 6.61 -46.00 23.70
C VAL A 84 8.15 -46.09 23.65
N GLY A 85 8.80 -44.93 23.77
CA GLY A 85 10.14 -44.74 24.36
C GLY A 85 11.39 -45.15 23.56
N ASN A 86 11.27 -45.83 22.42
CA ASN A 86 12.46 -46.26 21.65
C ASN A 86 12.28 -46.35 20.12
N SER A 87 11.23 -45.71 19.57
CA SER A 87 10.95 -45.73 18.13
C SER A 87 12.03 -45.00 17.33
N ASN A 88 12.22 -45.38 16.06
CA ASN A 88 13.16 -44.69 15.17
C ASN A 88 12.83 -43.19 15.03
N LEU A 89 11.54 -42.84 15.11
CA LEU A 89 11.07 -41.47 15.12
C LEU A 89 11.50 -40.73 16.40
N PHE A 90 11.37 -41.35 17.57
CA PHE A 90 11.86 -40.78 18.83
C PHE A 90 13.38 -40.58 18.79
N LYS A 91 14.14 -41.59 18.35
CA LYS A 91 15.61 -41.50 18.23
C LYS A 91 16.04 -40.39 17.29
N TYR A 92 15.35 -40.25 16.16
CA TYR A 92 15.57 -39.15 15.21
C TYR A 92 15.36 -37.79 15.87
N PHE A 93 14.23 -37.60 16.57
CA PHE A 93 13.96 -36.34 17.25
C PHE A 93 14.91 -36.06 18.41
N TYR A 94 15.27 -37.09 19.18
CA TYR A 94 16.21 -36.99 20.29
C TYR A 94 17.61 -36.56 19.82
N LYS A 95 18.10 -37.13 18.71
CA LYS A 95 19.40 -36.76 18.11
C LYS A 95 19.40 -35.35 17.51
N ASN A 96 18.25 -34.88 17.05
CA ASN A 96 18.11 -33.61 16.33
C ASN A 96 17.47 -32.49 17.19
N GLN A 97 17.56 -32.56 18.52
CA GLN A 97 17.01 -31.54 19.44
C GLN A 97 17.61 -30.14 19.26
N ASN A 98 18.85 -30.07 18.80
CA ASN A 98 19.56 -28.82 18.57
C ASN A 98 19.40 -28.29 17.14
N LYS A 99 18.62 -28.98 16.30
CA LYS A 99 18.47 -28.72 14.86
C LYS A 99 17.07 -28.18 14.53
N GLN A 100 16.93 -27.60 13.34
CA GLN A 100 15.60 -27.27 12.81
C GLN A 100 15.10 -28.49 12.03
N VAL A 101 13.88 -28.94 12.30
CA VAL A 101 13.27 -30.09 11.61
C VAL A 101 12.14 -29.62 10.70
N GLU A 102 12.18 -30.00 9.43
CA GLU A 102 11.12 -29.84 8.45
C GLU A 102 10.26 -31.11 8.40
N LEU A 103 8.94 -30.96 8.48
CA LEU A 103 7.96 -32.01 8.19
C LEU A 103 7.37 -31.77 6.80
N ILE A 104 7.60 -32.72 5.90
CA ILE A 104 6.98 -32.78 4.58
C ILE A 104 5.86 -33.82 4.63
N CYS A 105 4.63 -33.33 4.49
CA CYS A 105 3.43 -34.17 4.37
C CYS A 105 2.68 -33.83 3.08
N ARG A 106 2.62 -34.78 2.14
CA ARG A 106 1.89 -34.61 0.87
C ARG A 106 0.68 -35.52 0.81
N GLY A 107 -0.34 -35.10 0.08
CA GLY A 107 -1.57 -35.87 -0.04
C GLY A 107 -2.63 -35.16 -0.86
N VAL A 108 -3.72 -35.88 -1.12
CA VAL A 108 -4.88 -35.38 -1.87
C VAL A 108 -6.11 -35.54 -0.99
N ILE A 109 -6.93 -34.50 -0.93
CA ILE A 109 -8.20 -34.50 -0.20
C ILE A 109 -9.32 -34.28 -1.20
N SER A 110 -10.36 -35.12 -1.15
CA SER A 110 -11.55 -35.05 -2.00
C SER A 110 -12.81 -34.98 -1.13
N GLY A 111 -13.72 -34.08 -1.50
CA GLY A 111 -14.91 -33.75 -0.69
C GLY A 111 -14.61 -32.66 0.34
N ASP A 112 -15.49 -32.49 1.33
CA ASP A 112 -15.40 -31.39 2.32
C ASP A 112 -14.49 -31.70 3.51
N CYS A 113 -13.64 -32.73 3.40
CA CYS A 113 -12.79 -33.18 4.50
C CYS A 113 -11.65 -32.20 4.78
N SER A 114 -11.29 -32.06 6.06
CA SER A 114 -10.11 -31.31 6.50
C SER A 114 -9.18 -32.23 7.30
N VAL A 115 -7.88 -32.13 7.01
CA VAL A 115 -6.83 -33.02 7.52
C VAL A 115 -5.69 -32.21 8.13
N GLU A 116 -5.37 -32.48 9.39
CA GLU A 116 -4.26 -31.85 10.12
C GLU A 116 -3.39 -32.95 10.76
N ILE A 117 -2.07 -32.90 10.52
CA ILE A 117 -1.08 -33.81 11.10
C ILE A 117 -0.54 -33.19 12.38
N HIS A 118 -0.58 -33.94 13.47
CA HIS A 118 -0.06 -33.53 14.76
C HIS A 118 1.15 -34.37 15.13
N VAL A 119 2.25 -33.73 15.52
CA VAL A 119 3.37 -34.39 16.20
C VAL A 119 3.45 -33.82 17.61
N THR A 120 3.25 -34.66 18.62
CA THR A 120 3.14 -34.25 20.02
C THR A 120 4.24 -34.90 20.85
N PHE A 121 4.94 -34.07 21.62
CA PHE A 121 6.00 -34.45 22.55
C PHE A 121 5.41 -34.52 23.96
N LEU A 122 5.58 -35.66 24.62
CA LEU A 122 4.99 -35.97 25.93
C LEU A 122 6.07 -36.43 26.90
N LYS A 123 5.94 -36.06 28.16
CA LYS A 123 6.69 -36.68 29.25
C LYS A 123 6.18 -38.09 29.52
N GLN A 124 7.01 -38.89 30.19
CA GLN A 124 6.63 -40.23 30.67
C GLN A 124 5.35 -40.24 31.54
N SER A 125 5.09 -39.14 32.26
CA SER A 125 3.87 -38.91 33.05
C SER A 125 2.62 -38.58 32.22
N GLY A 126 2.72 -38.49 30.90
CA GLY A 126 1.64 -38.11 29.99
C GLY A 126 1.46 -36.59 29.81
N ILE A 127 2.26 -35.76 30.48
CA ILE A 127 2.21 -34.30 30.35
C ILE A 127 2.75 -33.87 28.97
N LYS A 128 1.98 -33.05 28.25
CA LYS A 128 2.39 -32.49 26.96
C LYS A 128 3.47 -31.41 27.12
N VAL A 129 4.60 -31.62 26.44
CA VAL A 129 5.74 -30.70 26.38
C VAL A 129 5.62 -29.76 25.17
N GLY A 130 5.07 -30.24 24.06
CA GLY A 130 4.87 -29.45 22.86
C GLY A 130 4.05 -30.20 21.81
N THR A 131 3.44 -29.48 20.87
CA THR A 131 2.80 -30.08 19.69
C THR A 131 3.07 -29.20 18.48
N MET A 132 3.49 -29.81 17.38
CA MET A 132 3.45 -29.19 16.07
C MET A 132 2.18 -29.62 15.33
N LYS A 133 1.74 -28.78 14.39
CA LYS A 133 0.64 -29.10 13.48
C LYS A 133 1.06 -28.81 12.05
N ALA A 134 0.69 -29.67 11.11
CA ALA A 134 0.93 -29.48 9.69
C ALA A 134 -0.33 -29.79 8.89
N ASN A 135 -0.61 -28.97 7.87
CA ASN A 135 -1.67 -29.26 6.92
C ASN A 135 -1.08 -30.01 5.71
N VAL A 136 -1.89 -30.86 5.09
CA VAL A 136 -1.48 -31.61 3.88
C VAL A 136 -1.06 -30.62 2.78
N GLY A 137 0.13 -30.81 2.21
CA GLY A 137 0.69 -29.96 1.16
C GLY A 137 1.45 -28.72 1.66
N LYS A 138 1.53 -28.49 2.98
CA LYS A 138 2.37 -27.45 3.57
C LYS A 138 3.58 -28.06 4.28
N ASN A 139 4.77 -27.55 4.00
CA ASN A 139 5.96 -27.88 4.79
C ASN A 139 5.93 -27.10 6.09
N VAL A 140 6.30 -27.73 7.20
CA VAL A 140 6.34 -27.07 8.52
C VAL A 140 7.70 -27.30 9.15
N TYR A 141 8.33 -26.21 9.59
CA TYR A 141 9.60 -26.24 10.31
C TYR A 141 9.36 -26.04 11.81
N PHE A 142 10.13 -26.74 12.64
CA PHE A 142 10.00 -26.66 14.09
C PHE A 142 11.31 -27.04 14.77
N THR A 143 11.50 -26.51 15.98
CA THR A 143 12.53 -26.97 16.90
C THR A 143 11.94 -28.04 17.80
N VAL A 144 12.64 -29.16 17.92
CA VAL A 144 12.23 -30.24 18.83
C VAL A 144 12.46 -29.75 20.27
N PRO A 145 11.48 -29.87 21.18
CA PRO A 145 11.71 -29.56 22.60
C PRO A 145 12.79 -30.48 23.16
N LYS A 146 13.46 -30.07 24.25
CA LYS A 146 14.41 -30.96 24.94
C LYS A 146 13.67 -32.21 25.41
N LEU A 147 14.05 -33.38 24.88
CA LEU A 147 13.50 -34.68 25.28
C LEU A 147 14.51 -35.38 26.18
N GLU A 148 14.04 -35.95 27.28
CA GLU A 148 14.81 -36.89 28.09
C GLU A 148 14.75 -38.29 27.46
N SER A 149 15.66 -39.20 27.82
CA SER A 149 15.69 -40.58 27.30
C SER A 149 14.44 -41.40 27.63
N THR A 150 13.54 -40.84 28.43
CA THR A 150 12.30 -41.39 28.97
C THR A 150 11.04 -40.80 28.34
N ASP A 151 11.13 -39.77 27.49
CA ASP A 151 9.99 -39.07 26.88
C ASP A 151 9.37 -39.81 25.68
N GLN A 152 8.22 -39.32 25.19
CA GLN A 152 7.47 -39.94 24.08
C GLN A 152 7.16 -38.94 22.96
N VAL A 153 7.15 -39.43 21.72
CA VAL A 153 6.66 -38.70 20.53
C VAL A 153 5.46 -39.44 19.95
N LYS A 154 4.35 -38.73 19.77
CA LYS A 154 3.12 -39.26 19.15
C LYS A 154 2.79 -38.52 17.86
N VAL A 155 2.40 -39.26 16.84
CA VAL A 155 1.87 -38.73 15.59
C VAL A 155 0.38 -39.05 15.52
N ALA A 156 -0.45 -38.06 15.19
CA ALA A 156 -1.88 -38.25 15.01
C ALA A 156 -2.37 -37.50 13.78
N ILE A 157 -3.35 -38.08 13.07
CA ILE A 157 -4.02 -37.44 11.95
C ILE A 157 -5.40 -37.01 12.41
N ARG A 158 -5.64 -35.72 12.46
CA ARG A 158 -6.94 -35.15 12.79
C ARG A 158 -7.77 -34.99 11.52
N LEU A 159 -8.90 -35.69 11.47
CA LEU A 159 -9.88 -35.63 10.39
C LEU A 159 -11.13 -34.87 10.84
N LYS A 160 -11.69 -34.07 9.93
CA LYS A 160 -12.99 -33.41 10.07
C LYS A 160 -13.81 -33.65 8.82
N ARG A 161 -15.13 -33.81 8.98
CA ARG A 161 -16.11 -33.92 7.89
C ARG A 161 -15.94 -35.18 7.01
N PRO A 162 -16.93 -35.52 6.18
CA PRO A 162 -16.83 -36.68 5.31
C PRO A 162 -15.97 -36.38 4.08
N GLY A 163 -15.27 -37.40 3.58
CA GLY A 163 -14.45 -37.29 2.37
C GLY A 163 -13.39 -38.38 2.25
N LYS A 164 -12.70 -38.38 1.11
CA LYS A 164 -11.62 -39.33 0.81
C LYS A 164 -10.29 -38.61 0.84
N ILE A 165 -9.32 -39.22 1.51
CA ILE A 165 -7.99 -38.68 1.71
C ILE A 165 -6.97 -39.70 1.21
N TYR A 166 -5.95 -39.23 0.51
CA TYR A 166 -4.72 -39.97 0.25
C TYR A 166 -3.56 -39.23 0.91
N LEU A 167 -2.75 -39.89 1.71
CA LEU A 167 -1.57 -39.32 2.35
C LEU A 167 -0.33 -40.13 1.97
N HIS A 168 0.72 -39.44 1.54
CA HIS A 168 2.04 -40.03 1.37
C HIS A 168 2.71 -40.27 2.72
N ASN A 169 3.72 -41.14 2.74
CA ASN A 169 4.64 -41.27 3.87
C ASN A 169 5.18 -39.91 4.31
N PHE A 170 5.25 -39.66 5.62
CA PHE A 170 5.77 -38.39 6.12
C PHE A 170 7.29 -38.40 6.06
N LEU A 171 7.89 -37.30 5.64
CA LEU A 171 9.33 -37.14 5.64
C LEU A 171 9.73 -36.02 6.60
N PHE A 172 10.57 -36.37 7.56
CA PHE A 172 11.22 -35.44 8.46
C PHE A 172 12.63 -35.18 7.96
N VAL A 173 13.04 -33.90 7.88
CA VAL A 173 14.36 -33.49 7.42
C VAL A 173 14.99 -32.59 8.48
N ALA A 174 16.10 -33.01 9.07
CA ALA A 174 16.83 -32.27 10.09
C ALA A 174 17.92 -31.46 9.42
N ARG A 175 17.91 -30.16 9.67
CA ARG A 175 18.87 -29.21 9.12
C ARG A 175 19.69 -28.61 10.26
N GLU A 176 20.98 -28.37 10.05
CA GLU A 176 21.73 -27.53 10.99
C GLU A 176 20.91 -26.24 11.22
N LYS A 177 20.72 -25.83 12.48
CA LYS A 177 20.29 -24.45 12.72
C LYS A 177 21.30 -23.60 11.99
N GLU A 178 20.86 -22.67 11.16
CA GLU A 178 21.76 -21.73 10.51
C GLU A 178 22.82 -21.33 11.53
N ARG A 179 24.08 -21.74 11.30
CA ARG A 179 25.21 -21.10 11.94
C ARG A 179 24.96 -19.60 11.76
N GLU A 180 25.27 -18.80 12.77
CA GLU A 180 25.51 -17.37 12.57
C GLU A 180 26.29 -17.26 11.26
N ILE A 181 25.59 -16.89 10.19
CA ILE A 181 26.20 -16.65 8.91
C ILE A 181 27.14 -15.50 9.27
N PRO A 182 28.47 -15.65 9.16
CA PRO A 182 29.36 -14.53 9.32
C PRO A 182 28.80 -13.50 8.37
N LEU A 183 28.28 -12.39 8.91
CA LEU A 183 27.54 -11.36 8.19
C LEU A 183 28.19 -11.19 6.83
N LEU A 184 27.67 -11.89 5.82
CA LEU A 184 27.96 -11.58 4.44
C LEU A 184 27.32 -10.23 4.36
N LYS A 185 28.15 -9.19 4.47
CA LYS A 185 27.77 -7.80 4.25
C LYS A 185 26.97 -7.88 2.96
N ARG A 186 25.64 -7.86 3.08
CA ARG A 186 24.77 -7.81 1.92
C ARG A 186 25.25 -6.55 1.23
N GLU A 187 25.86 -6.68 0.06
CA GLU A 187 25.90 -5.57 -0.88
C GLU A 187 24.43 -5.29 -1.16
N LYS A 188 23.84 -4.38 -0.37
CA LYS A 188 22.46 -3.97 -0.55
C LYS A 188 22.45 -3.26 -1.89
N SER A 189 21.99 -3.96 -2.93
CA SER A 189 21.69 -3.33 -4.19
C SER A 189 20.69 -2.21 -3.92
N ILE A 190 20.92 -1.05 -4.54
CA ILE A 190 20.04 0.10 -4.39
C ILE A 190 18.71 -0.27 -5.07
N LYS A 191 17.65 -0.44 -4.28
CA LYS A 191 16.31 -0.81 -4.73
C LYS A 191 15.40 0.41 -4.85
N LYS A 192 14.37 0.35 -5.70
CA LYS A 192 13.27 1.32 -5.65
C LYS A 192 12.44 1.09 -4.39
N ILE A 193 11.76 2.13 -3.90
CA ILE A 193 10.92 2.09 -2.70
C ILE A 193 9.95 0.88 -2.72
N LYS A 194 9.19 0.71 -3.81
CA LYS A 194 8.25 -0.41 -4.02
C LYS A 194 8.86 -1.81 -3.99
N ASP A 195 10.16 -1.92 -4.25
CA ASP A 195 10.88 -3.19 -4.31
C ASP A 195 11.54 -3.52 -2.95
N LEU A 196 11.43 -2.63 -1.95
CA LEU A 196 11.91 -2.88 -0.59
C LEU A 196 11.01 -3.88 0.12
N ASN A 197 11.63 -4.93 0.66
CA ASN A 197 10.99 -5.94 1.48
C ASN A 197 10.92 -5.43 2.93
N VAL A 198 9.75 -5.05 3.41
CA VAL A 198 9.58 -4.43 4.73
C VAL A 198 8.83 -5.36 5.67
N ILE A 199 9.45 -5.76 6.78
CA ILE A 199 8.72 -6.41 7.88
C ILE A 199 7.74 -5.39 8.42
N PHE A 200 6.45 -5.70 8.42
CA PHE A 200 5.41 -4.72 8.70
C PHE A 200 4.45 -5.21 9.78
N ILE A 201 4.35 -4.46 10.88
CA ILE A 201 3.36 -4.66 11.94
C ILE A 201 2.57 -3.36 12.09
N ALA A 202 1.32 -3.35 11.63
CA ALA A 202 0.46 -2.19 11.76
C ALA A 202 -1.02 -2.55 11.77
N ASP A 203 -1.85 -1.62 12.23
CA ASP A 203 -3.31 -1.71 12.09
C ASP A 203 -3.72 -1.58 10.61
N GLU A 204 -4.96 -1.96 10.31
CA GLU A 204 -5.46 -2.08 8.92
C GLU A 204 -5.37 -0.77 8.13
N PHE A 205 -5.74 0.36 8.73
CA PHE A 205 -5.69 1.66 8.05
C PHE A 205 -4.27 2.04 7.64
N THR A 206 -3.30 1.87 8.54
CA THR A 206 -1.90 2.14 8.24
C THR A 206 -1.34 1.12 7.24
N THR A 207 -1.73 -0.15 7.35
CA THR A 207 -1.36 -1.16 6.34
C THR A 207 -1.84 -0.76 4.95
N ARG A 208 -3.10 -0.36 4.78
CA ARG A 208 -3.65 0.12 3.50
C ARG A 208 -2.88 1.34 2.97
N SER A 209 -2.47 2.25 3.85
CA SER A 209 -1.71 3.43 3.46
C SER A 209 -0.32 3.12 2.87
N PHE A 210 0.39 2.13 3.43
CA PHE A 210 1.78 1.80 3.05
C PHE A 210 1.91 0.62 2.07
N GLU A 211 0.89 -0.22 1.91
CA GLU A 211 0.93 -1.39 1.01
C GLU A 211 1.24 -1.04 -0.46
N PRO A 212 0.82 0.11 -1.01
CA PRO A 212 1.24 0.51 -2.35
C PRO A 212 2.72 0.93 -2.45
N GLU A 213 3.34 1.30 -1.33
CA GLU A 213 4.69 1.88 -1.28
C GLU A 213 5.78 0.83 -1.10
N PHE A 214 5.48 -0.31 -0.47
CA PHE A 214 6.48 -1.32 -0.11
C PHE A 214 6.02 -2.74 -0.48
N ASN A 215 6.97 -3.66 -0.60
CA ASN A 215 6.65 -5.09 -0.52
C ASN A 215 6.55 -5.52 0.95
N LEU A 216 5.32 -5.55 1.48
CA LEU A 216 5.08 -5.80 2.90
C LEU A 216 5.17 -7.29 3.29
N ILE A 217 6.04 -7.61 4.24
CA ILE A 217 6.12 -8.90 4.93
C ILE A 217 5.33 -8.80 6.24
N LYS A 218 4.03 -9.13 6.16
CA LYS A 218 3.09 -9.07 7.29
C LYS A 218 3.22 -10.30 8.18
N ILE A 219 4.08 -10.21 9.19
CA ILE A 219 4.39 -11.34 10.08
C ILE A 219 3.34 -11.58 11.18
N THR A 220 3.29 -12.79 11.71
CA THR A 220 2.46 -13.19 12.85
C THR A 220 3.30 -13.61 14.06
N PRO A 221 2.85 -13.36 15.31
CA PRO A 221 3.64 -13.69 16.50
C PRO A 221 3.99 -15.18 16.63
N ASP A 222 3.15 -16.07 16.07
CA ASP A 222 3.30 -17.52 16.19
C ASP A 222 4.22 -18.13 15.12
N ASN A 223 4.49 -17.40 14.03
CA ASN A 223 5.17 -17.95 12.85
C ASN A 223 6.19 -16.98 12.20
N TRP A 224 6.51 -15.85 12.86
CA TRP A 224 7.40 -14.83 12.31
C TRP A 224 8.77 -15.37 11.90
N GLU A 225 9.35 -16.31 12.66
CA GLU A 225 10.67 -16.88 12.33
C GLU A 225 10.65 -17.51 10.94
N ASN A 226 9.63 -18.34 10.66
CA ASN A 226 9.48 -19.02 9.36
C ASN A 226 9.12 -18.04 8.25
N GLU A 227 8.32 -17.02 8.55
CA GLU A 227 7.95 -15.97 7.59
C GLU A 227 9.17 -15.13 7.18
N LEU A 228 10.24 -15.10 7.99
CA LEU A 228 11.45 -14.33 7.71
C LEU A 228 12.61 -15.15 7.10
N LEU A 229 12.58 -16.49 7.14
CA LEU A 229 13.69 -17.36 6.68
C LEU A 229 14.14 -17.02 5.24
N ASP A 230 13.20 -16.87 4.31
CA ASP A 230 13.48 -16.64 2.89
C ASP A 230 13.02 -15.24 2.40
N ALA A 231 12.50 -14.39 3.30
CA ALA A 231 11.86 -13.13 2.90
C ALA A 231 12.87 -12.03 2.55
N GLY A 232 14.13 -12.18 2.96
CA GLY A 232 15.20 -11.24 2.68
C GLY A 232 14.88 -9.77 3.00
N PRO A 233 14.37 -9.44 4.21
CA PRO A 233 13.92 -8.10 4.57
C PRO A 233 15.04 -7.05 4.50
N ASP A 234 14.65 -5.83 4.14
CA ASP A 234 15.51 -4.66 4.01
C ASP A 234 15.37 -3.69 5.19
N LEU A 235 14.15 -3.60 5.75
CA LEU A 235 13.73 -2.69 6.81
C LEU A 235 12.68 -3.37 7.71
N PHE A 236 12.65 -3.06 9.00
CA PHE A 236 11.55 -3.40 9.89
C PHE A 236 10.76 -2.14 10.29
N PHE A 237 9.46 -2.12 10.01
CA PHE A 237 8.54 -1.07 10.42
C PHE A 237 7.47 -1.63 11.37
N CYS A 238 7.32 -1.00 12.54
CA CYS A 238 6.29 -1.32 13.51
C CYS A 238 5.53 -0.04 13.90
N GLU A 239 4.22 -0.03 13.68
CA GLU A 239 3.35 1.00 14.24
C GLU A 239 3.09 0.72 15.74
N SER A 240 2.68 1.74 16.49
CA SER A 240 1.93 1.62 17.76
C SER A 240 0.57 0.93 17.56
N ALA A 241 0.57 -0.30 17.07
CA ALA A 241 -0.62 -1.03 16.65
C ALA A 241 -1.42 -1.56 17.85
N TRP A 242 -2.75 -1.46 17.76
CA TRP A 242 -3.67 -2.02 18.75
C TRP A 242 -4.04 -3.47 18.46
N LEU A 243 -4.31 -3.75 17.19
CA LEU A 243 -4.69 -5.07 16.68
C LEU A 243 -3.52 -5.69 15.92
N GLY A 244 -2.95 -4.95 14.97
CA GLY A 244 -1.79 -5.35 14.15
C GLY A 244 -1.97 -6.63 13.33
N ASN A 245 -1.78 -6.57 12.00
CA ASN A 245 -1.86 -7.70 11.06
C ASN A 245 -3.06 -8.64 11.35
N ASN A 246 -4.27 -8.15 11.06
CA ASN A 246 -5.54 -8.86 11.27
C ASN A 246 -5.79 -9.28 12.74
N GLY A 247 -5.33 -8.49 13.71
CA GLY A 247 -5.55 -8.72 15.14
C GLY A 247 -4.57 -9.68 15.81
N SER A 248 -3.63 -10.27 15.05
CA SER A 248 -2.66 -11.24 15.60
C SER A 248 -1.73 -10.60 16.64
N TRP A 249 -1.44 -9.31 16.52
CA TRP A 249 -0.57 -8.55 17.42
C TRP A 249 -1.30 -7.88 18.60
N GLN A 250 -2.59 -8.18 18.81
CA GLN A 250 -3.34 -7.61 19.91
C GLN A 250 -2.62 -7.85 21.24
N ASN A 251 -2.43 -6.76 22.01
CA ASN A 251 -1.70 -6.72 23.27
C ASN A 251 -0.22 -7.13 23.20
N LYS A 252 0.41 -7.14 22.01
CA LYS A 252 1.81 -7.58 21.82
C LYS A 252 2.79 -6.48 21.41
N VAL A 253 2.33 -5.25 21.23
CA VAL A 253 3.18 -4.11 20.86
C VAL A 253 3.47 -3.23 22.08
N GLY A 254 2.43 -2.71 22.73
CA GLY A 254 2.58 -1.83 23.90
C GLY A 254 2.98 -2.55 25.19
N THR A 255 3.10 -1.78 26.27
CA THR A 255 3.36 -2.25 27.64
C THR A 255 2.27 -1.77 28.61
N GLY A 256 2.21 -2.37 29.81
CA GLY A 256 1.24 -2.07 30.85
C GLY A 256 -0.10 -2.79 30.70
N GLY A 257 -0.77 -3.07 31.82
CA GLY A 257 -2.01 -3.85 31.85
C GLY A 257 -1.81 -5.27 31.27
N PRO A 258 -2.70 -5.77 30.39
CA PRO A 258 -2.58 -7.11 29.80
C PRO A 258 -1.54 -7.22 28.68
N ARG A 259 -0.79 -6.15 28.38
CA ARG A 259 0.10 -6.08 27.22
C ARG A 259 1.47 -6.71 27.51
N ASN A 260 1.97 -7.50 26.57
CA ASN A 260 3.27 -8.18 26.64
C ASN A 260 3.99 -8.14 25.28
N ASN A 261 5.08 -7.38 25.21
CA ASN A 261 5.87 -7.15 24.00
C ASN A 261 7.03 -8.15 23.79
N GLN A 262 7.15 -9.23 24.57
CA GLN A 262 8.29 -10.16 24.49
C GLN A 262 8.51 -10.76 23.10
N ILE A 263 7.45 -11.08 22.36
CA ILE A 263 7.58 -11.62 21.00
C ILE A 263 8.14 -10.55 20.05
N LEU A 264 7.67 -9.29 20.18
CA LEU A 264 8.19 -8.18 19.39
C LEU A 264 9.68 -7.96 19.65
N LEU A 265 10.11 -8.03 20.91
CA LEU A 265 11.54 -7.93 21.27
C LEU A 265 12.40 -9.04 20.64
N ARG A 266 11.85 -10.25 20.46
CA ARG A 266 12.55 -11.32 19.73
C ARG A 266 12.72 -11.01 18.25
N VAL A 267 11.70 -10.42 17.61
CA VAL A 267 11.80 -9.95 16.21
C VAL A 267 12.86 -8.86 16.08
N LEU A 268 12.87 -7.89 17.00
CA LEU A 268 13.87 -6.82 17.03
C LEU A 268 15.29 -7.37 17.16
N ASN A 269 15.53 -8.26 18.13
CA ASN A 269 16.82 -8.91 18.29
C ASN A 269 17.23 -9.71 17.04
N TRP A 270 16.28 -10.34 16.34
CA TRP A 270 16.57 -11.02 15.08
C TRP A 270 16.99 -10.05 13.97
N CYS A 271 16.35 -8.88 13.89
CA CYS A 271 16.70 -7.80 12.94
C CYS A 271 18.08 -7.21 13.23
N GLU A 272 18.35 -6.91 14.50
CA GLU A 272 19.62 -6.35 14.99
C GLU A 272 20.79 -7.26 14.64
N ASN A 273 20.70 -8.57 14.93
CA ASN A 273 21.73 -9.55 14.60
C ASN A 273 22.00 -9.71 13.09
N ARG A 274 21.13 -9.16 12.23
CA ARG A 274 21.24 -9.20 10.76
C ARG A 274 21.48 -7.83 10.13
N GLY A 275 21.66 -6.77 10.93
CA GLY A 275 21.87 -5.41 10.43
C GLY A 275 20.66 -4.85 9.67
N ILE A 276 19.45 -5.26 10.05
CA ILE A 276 18.20 -4.73 9.48
C ILE A 276 17.76 -3.54 10.36
N PRO A 277 17.70 -2.31 9.81
CA PRO A 277 17.27 -1.14 10.57
C PRO A 277 15.81 -1.29 11.01
N SER A 278 15.51 -0.82 12.23
CA SER A 278 14.18 -0.91 12.83
C SER A 278 13.56 0.47 13.09
N VAL A 279 12.31 0.63 12.67
CA VAL A 279 11.51 1.86 12.78
C VAL A 279 10.26 1.59 13.61
N PHE A 280 10.04 2.41 14.63
CA PHE A 280 8.79 2.47 15.38
C PHE A 280 8.03 3.76 15.05
N TRP A 281 6.76 3.68 14.65
CA TRP A 281 5.92 4.86 14.42
C TRP A 281 4.74 4.90 15.39
N ASN A 282 4.70 5.90 16.28
CA ASN A 282 3.55 6.14 17.12
C ASN A 282 2.57 7.11 16.46
N LYS A 283 1.41 6.57 16.07
CA LYS A 283 0.38 7.31 15.32
C LYS A 283 -0.57 8.15 16.18
N GLU A 284 -0.63 7.91 17.49
CA GLU A 284 -1.67 8.50 18.35
C GLU A 284 -1.08 9.31 19.52
N ASP A 285 0.17 9.73 19.37
CA ASP A 285 0.76 10.69 20.29
C ASP A 285 0.04 12.05 20.23
N PRO A 286 -0.05 12.77 21.36
CA PRO A 286 0.56 12.45 22.66
C PRO A 286 -0.29 11.52 23.57
N PHE A 287 -1.52 11.15 23.18
CA PHE A 287 -2.45 10.45 24.07
C PHE A 287 -1.96 9.06 24.51
N HIS A 288 -1.27 8.34 23.62
CA HIS A 288 -0.87 6.96 23.87
C HIS A 288 0.64 6.78 24.07
N PHE A 289 1.39 7.87 24.26
CA PHE A 289 2.83 7.86 24.55
C PHE A 289 3.23 6.82 25.60
N ASN A 290 2.59 6.87 26.78
CA ASN A 290 2.92 5.98 27.90
C ASN A 290 2.66 4.49 27.61
N ALA A 291 1.74 4.17 26.69
CA ALA A 291 1.45 2.79 26.33
C ALA A 291 2.59 2.16 25.51
N PHE A 292 3.36 2.97 24.78
CA PHE A 292 4.29 2.48 23.76
C PHE A 292 5.75 2.90 23.99
N VAL A 293 6.03 3.92 24.80
CA VAL A 293 7.40 4.44 25.02
C VAL A 293 8.39 3.36 25.44
N ASN A 294 8.01 2.43 26.33
CA ASN A 294 8.92 1.36 26.75
C ASN A 294 9.26 0.38 25.63
N THR A 295 8.36 0.18 24.66
CA THR A 295 8.63 -0.61 23.45
C THR A 295 9.50 0.19 22.48
N ALA A 296 9.18 1.48 22.28
CA ALA A 296 9.87 2.36 21.32
C ALA A 296 11.38 2.49 21.60
N LYS A 297 11.81 2.40 22.88
CA LYS A 297 13.23 2.43 23.28
C LYS A 297 14.10 1.34 22.64
N HIS A 298 13.49 0.25 22.19
CA HIS A 298 14.21 -0.88 21.61
C HIS A 298 14.41 -0.76 20.10
N PHE A 299 13.83 0.25 19.44
CA PHE A 299 13.99 0.49 18.02
C PHE A 299 15.16 1.45 17.75
N ASP A 300 15.73 1.37 16.54
CA ASP A 300 16.81 2.26 16.12
C ASP A 300 16.28 3.68 15.89
N PHE A 301 15.11 3.77 15.27
CA PHE A 301 14.47 5.04 14.91
C PHE A 301 13.02 5.07 15.41
N VAL A 302 12.64 6.18 16.03
CA VAL A 302 11.27 6.43 16.50
C VAL A 302 10.69 7.61 15.73
N PHE A 303 9.50 7.43 15.18
CA PHE A 303 8.71 8.47 14.57
C PHE A 303 7.44 8.70 15.37
N THR A 304 7.04 9.97 15.50
CA THR A 304 5.81 10.39 16.15
C THR A 304 5.00 11.28 15.22
N THR A 305 3.68 11.20 15.25
CA THR A 305 2.81 12.16 14.54
C THR A 305 2.78 13.53 15.22
N ASP A 306 3.11 13.59 16.51
CA ASP A 306 3.15 14.80 17.33
C ASP A 306 4.59 15.30 17.54
N PHE A 307 4.91 16.47 16.97
CA PHE A 307 6.21 17.13 17.13
C PHE A 307 6.57 17.37 18.61
N ASN A 308 5.59 17.74 19.44
CA ASN A 308 5.81 18.03 20.86
C ASN A 308 6.20 16.77 21.68
N SER A 309 6.01 15.58 21.12
CA SER A 309 6.41 14.31 21.75
C SER A 309 7.85 13.91 21.46
N ILE A 310 8.56 14.57 20.53
CA ILE A 310 9.97 14.26 20.22
C ILE A 310 10.84 14.35 21.47
N GLU A 311 10.75 15.46 22.22
CA GLU A 311 11.55 15.67 23.43
C GLU A 311 11.24 14.61 24.49
N LYS A 312 9.97 14.21 24.62
CA LYS A 312 9.55 13.17 25.58
C LYS A 312 10.19 11.82 25.27
N TYR A 313 10.28 11.42 23.99
CA TYR A 313 10.98 10.18 23.62
C TYR A 313 12.49 10.26 23.86
N LYS A 314 13.11 11.40 23.54
CA LYS A 314 14.54 11.62 23.81
C LYS A 314 14.85 11.50 25.30
N LEU A 315 14.06 12.16 26.16
CA LEU A 315 14.17 12.05 27.62
C LEU A 315 13.90 10.63 28.13
N ALA A 316 13.05 9.86 27.45
CA ALA A 316 12.79 8.47 27.78
C ALA A 316 13.93 7.51 27.37
N GLY A 317 14.91 7.97 26.59
CA GLY A 317 16.08 7.20 26.16
C GLY A 317 15.96 6.57 24.77
N CYS A 318 15.06 7.06 23.91
CA CYS A 318 15.06 6.67 22.49
C CYS A 318 16.26 7.29 21.76
N LYS A 319 16.89 6.52 20.86
CA LYS A 319 18.13 6.91 20.16
C LYS A 319 17.90 8.09 19.19
N GLU A 320 17.20 7.82 18.09
CA GLU A 320 16.88 8.79 17.06
C GLU A 320 15.38 8.98 16.98
N VAL A 321 14.92 10.24 17.04
CA VAL A 321 13.49 10.57 17.13
C VAL A 321 13.13 11.67 16.15
N PHE A 322 12.15 11.41 15.29
CA PHE A 322 11.68 12.31 14.24
C PHE A 322 10.16 12.48 14.24
N VAL A 323 9.67 13.49 13.52
CA VAL A 323 8.24 13.64 13.24
C VAL A 323 7.90 12.98 11.92
N LEU A 324 6.78 12.24 11.88
CA LEU A 324 6.19 11.73 10.65
C LEU A 324 4.68 11.95 10.69
N PRO A 325 4.18 13.04 10.07
CA PRO A 325 2.75 13.31 9.97
C PRO A 325 2.03 12.25 9.14
N PHE A 326 0.69 12.21 9.23
CA PHE A 326 -0.12 11.44 8.29
C PHE A 326 0.01 11.98 6.85
N GLY A 327 -0.52 11.21 5.91
CA GLY A 327 -0.68 11.61 4.51
C GLY A 327 -1.91 10.98 3.88
N ALA A 328 -2.12 11.25 2.60
CA ALA A 328 -3.11 10.57 1.75
C ALA A 328 -2.46 9.47 0.92
N GLN A 329 -3.21 8.41 0.63
CA GLN A 329 -2.78 7.36 -0.30
C GLN A 329 -3.56 7.53 -1.62
N PRO A 330 -2.95 8.07 -2.70
CA PRO A 330 -3.62 8.37 -3.98
C PRO A 330 -4.37 7.18 -4.59
N LYS A 331 -3.94 5.95 -4.34
CA LYS A 331 -4.66 4.75 -4.79
C LYS A 331 -6.10 4.68 -4.27
N TYR A 332 -6.35 5.16 -3.05
CA TYR A 332 -7.67 5.12 -2.42
C TYR A 332 -8.33 6.49 -2.37
N HIS A 333 -7.55 7.54 -2.08
CA HIS A 333 -8.03 8.91 -1.92
C HIS A 333 -7.57 9.74 -3.11
N ASN A 334 -8.49 10.01 -4.02
CA ASN A 334 -8.21 10.65 -5.30
C ASN A 334 -9.45 11.37 -5.82
N PRO A 335 -9.30 12.30 -6.77
CA PRO A 335 -10.41 13.11 -7.23
C PRO A 335 -11.34 12.37 -8.21
N ILE A 336 -11.10 11.10 -8.54
CA ILE A 336 -11.95 10.33 -9.46
C ILE A 336 -13.38 10.31 -8.92
N GLU A 337 -14.31 10.89 -9.68
CA GLU A 337 -15.70 11.03 -9.29
C GLU A 337 -16.44 9.71 -9.48
N ASN A 338 -16.90 9.13 -8.37
CA ASN A 338 -17.69 7.90 -8.32
C ASN A 338 -19.17 8.16 -8.01
N PHE A 339 -19.50 9.38 -7.57
CA PHE A 339 -20.82 9.76 -7.11
C PHE A 339 -21.17 11.16 -7.64
N GLU A 340 -22.46 11.44 -7.79
CA GLU A 340 -22.91 12.81 -7.89
C GLU A 340 -22.83 13.47 -6.51
N ARG A 341 -22.07 14.57 -6.42
CA ARG A 341 -21.89 15.29 -5.16
C ARG A 341 -23.18 15.98 -4.73
N LYS A 342 -23.65 15.65 -3.54
CA LYS A 342 -24.71 16.42 -2.87
C LYS A 342 -24.17 17.81 -2.53
N GLY A 343 -24.95 18.84 -2.84
CA GLY A 343 -24.71 20.23 -2.40
C GLY A 343 -24.98 20.42 -0.90
N LYS A 344 -24.40 19.58 -0.05
CA LYS A 344 -24.57 19.53 1.41
C LYS A 344 -23.21 19.39 2.11
N VAL A 345 -23.22 19.62 3.41
CA VAL A 345 -22.11 19.34 4.34
C VAL A 345 -22.23 17.91 4.87
N VAL A 346 -21.09 17.23 5.06
CA VAL A 346 -21.05 15.91 5.71
C VAL A 346 -20.07 15.85 6.88
N PHE A 347 -20.45 15.13 7.93
CA PHE A 347 -19.53 14.69 8.97
C PHE A 347 -19.55 13.16 9.10
N ALA A 348 -18.39 12.51 9.07
CA ALA A 348 -18.25 11.08 9.30
C ALA A 348 -17.31 10.84 10.48
N GLY A 349 -17.85 10.59 11.67
CA GLY A 349 -17.07 10.56 12.90
C GLY A 349 -17.90 10.26 14.15
N ALA A 350 -17.26 10.47 15.31
CA ALA A 350 -17.90 10.34 16.62
C ALA A 350 -18.05 11.73 17.25
N TYR A 351 -19.06 11.89 18.09
CA TYR A 351 -19.22 13.08 18.93
C TYR A 351 -18.22 13.06 20.09
N TYR A 352 -17.78 14.22 20.58
CA TYR A 352 -16.77 14.28 21.66
C TYR A 352 -17.29 13.96 23.07
N GLY A 353 -18.61 13.88 23.23
CA GLY A 353 -19.25 13.65 24.52
C GLY A 353 -18.90 14.76 25.53
N GLU A 354 -19.13 14.48 26.81
CA GLU A 354 -18.94 15.48 27.88
C GLU A 354 -17.47 15.65 28.34
N LYS A 355 -16.56 14.82 27.84
CA LYS A 355 -15.18 14.76 28.34
C LYS A 355 -14.34 15.99 27.98
N PHE A 356 -14.73 16.74 26.95
CA PHE A 356 -13.96 17.90 26.45
C PHE A 356 -14.89 19.07 26.09
N LEU A 357 -15.24 19.92 27.07
CA LEU A 357 -16.26 20.97 26.94
C LEU A 357 -15.97 21.97 25.80
N GLU A 358 -14.72 22.43 25.67
CA GLU A 358 -14.34 23.36 24.59
C GLU A 358 -14.45 22.72 23.20
N ARG A 359 -14.06 21.44 23.07
CA ARG A 359 -14.15 20.70 21.80
C ARG A 359 -15.59 20.41 21.42
N LYS A 360 -16.42 20.14 22.43
CA LYS A 360 -17.86 20.00 22.29
C LYS A 360 -18.46 21.29 21.72
N LEU A 361 -18.15 22.43 22.33
CA LEU A 361 -18.65 23.73 21.88
C LEU A 361 -18.26 24.04 20.42
N ALA A 362 -17.00 23.79 20.04
CA ALA A 362 -16.56 23.97 18.66
C ALA A 362 -17.35 23.07 17.68
N MET A 363 -17.56 21.79 18.03
CA MET A 363 -18.34 20.86 17.23
C MET A 363 -19.81 21.28 17.11
N ASP A 364 -20.43 21.70 18.21
CA ASP A 364 -21.82 22.17 18.26
C ASP A 364 -22.00 23.40 17.36
N ASN A 365 -21.08 24.36 17.43
CA ASN A 365 -21.06 25.53 16.55
C ASN A 365 -20.97 25.12 15.09
N MET A 366 -20.03 24.23 14.73
CA MET A 366 -19.87 23.73 13.37
C MET A 366 -21.12 23.03 12.83
N ILE A 367 -21.77 22.19 13.65
CA ILE A 367 -23.02 21.49 13.29
C ILE A 367 -24.15 22.50 13.07
N ASN A 368 -24.34 23.44 14.01
CA ASN A 368 -25.39 24.45 13.93
C ASN A 368 -25.25 25.35 12.69
N ILE A 369 -24.04 25.84 12.41
CA ILE A 369 -23.76 26.63 11.20
C ILE A 369 -24.03 25.78 9.95
N SER A 370 -23.55 24.54 9.91
CA SER A 370 -23.70 23.67 8.74
C SER A 370 -25.15 23.28 8.47
N GLY A 371 -26.01 23.28 9.48
CA GLY A 371 -27.42 22.97 9.36
C GLY A 371 -28.16 23.84 8.33
N GLN A 372 -27.73 25.09 8.11
CA GLN A 372 -28.34 26.01 7.14
C GLN A 372 -28.02 25.66 5.68
N TYR A 373 -26.96 24.89 5.43
CA TYR A 373 -26.53 24.43 4.10
C TYR A 373 -26.88 22.97 3.83
N GLY A 374 -27.66 22.35 4.72
CA GLY A 374 -27.92 20.92 4.73
C GLY A 374 -26.73 20.14 5.29
N LEU A 375 -26.97 19.34 6.32
CA LEU A 375 -25.98 18.53 7.01
C LEU A 375 -26.43 17.08 7.10
N GLU A 376 -25.53 16.16 6.78
CA GLU A 376 -25.72 14.72 7.01
C GLU A 376 -24.55 14.17 7.83
N ILE A 377 -24.86 13.36 8.84
CA ILE A 377 -23.91 12.79 9.79
C ILE A 377 -23.91 11.27 9.67
N TYR A 378 -22.74 10.69 9.44
CA TYR A 378 -22.47 9.27 9.61
C TYR A 378 -21.79 9.06 10.97
N ASP A 379 -22.54 8.60 11.96
CA ASP A 379 -22.08 8.42 13.33
C ASP A 379 -21.42 7.05 13.52
N ARG A 380 -20.16 7.05 13.96
CA ARG A 380 -19.41 5.84 14.30
C ARG A 380 -20.04 5.04 15.45
N ASN A 381 -20.81 5.70 16.32
CA ASN A 381 -21.48 5.07 17.47
C ASN A 381 -22.97 4.79 17.22
N TYR A 382 -23.47 4.92 15.99
CA TYR A 382 -24.89 4.76 15.68
C TYR A 382 -25.48 3.43 16.18
N GLU A 383 -24.72 2.34 16.03
CA GLU A 383 -25.13 0.99 16.46
C GLU A 383 -24.78 0.68 17.94
N ASN A 384 -24.20 1.64 18.68
CA ASN A 384 -23.80 1.49 20.07
C ASN A 384 -24.47 2.53 20.99
N PRO A 385 -25.73 2.31 21.39
CA PRO A 385 -26.49 3.28 22.19
C PRO A 385 -25.90 3.53 23.59
N THR A 386 -25.00 2.66 24.06
CA THR A 386 -24.33 2.81 25.37
C THR A 386 -23.04 3.64 25.29
N SER A 387 -22.65 4.07 24.10
CA SER A 387 -21.44 4.86 23.92
C SER A 387 -21.55 6.21 24.65
N PRO A 388 -20.51 6.66 25.36
CA PRO A 388 -20.48 8.01 25.94
C PRO A 388 -20.35 9.13 24.87
N ASN A 389 -20.18 8.75 23.61
CA ASN A 389 -19.93 9.62 22.47
C ASN A 389 -21.16 9.73 21.55
N GLN A 390 -22.37 9.60 22.10
CA GLN A 390 -23.63 9.80 21.39
C GLN A 390 -23.85 11.28 21.08
N PHE A 391 -24.46 11.55 19.92
CA PHE A 391 -24.87 12.91 19.56
C PHE A 391 -26.08 13.37 20.40
N PRO A 392 -26.13 14.64 20.82
CA PRO A 392 -27.29 15.23 21.49
C PRO A 392 -28.60 15.12 20.69
N GLU A 393 -29.74 15.12 21.38
CA GLU A 393 -31.09 14.98 20.79
C GLU A 393 -31.35 15.98 19.65
N GLU A 394 -30.92 17.23 19.81
CA GLU A 394 -31.06 18.30 18.82
C GLU A 394 -30.36 18.03 17.48
N PHE A 395 -29.35 17.16 17.46
CA PHE A 395 -28.58 16.80 16.25
C PHE A 395 -28.98 15.46 15.65
N GLN A 396 -29.83 14.67 16.31
CA GLN A 396 -30.28 13.36 15.81
C GLN A 396 -30.94 13.45 14.43
N LYS A 397 -31.62 14.56 14.13
CA LYS A 397 -32.23 14.84 12.82
C LYS A 397 -31.23 14.87 11.65
N TYR A 398 -29.94 15.05 11.91
CA TYR A 398 -28.89 15.07 10.89
C TYR A 398 -28.25 13.69 10.68
N ILE A 399 -28.50 12.73 11.56
CA ILE A 399 -27.85 11.40 11.51
C ILE A 399 -28.58 10.52 10.51
N ILE A 400 -27.82 9.98 9.55
CA ILE A 400 -28.35 9.14 8.47
C ILE A 400 -27.82 7.70 8.52
N GLY A 401 -27.07 7.35 9.56
CA GLY A 401 -26.55 6.01 9.82
C GLY A 401 -25.07 6.01 10.17
N THR A 402 -24.37 4.94 9.78
CA THR A 402 -22.92 4.75 9.94
C THR A 402 -22.30 4.25 8.62
N LEU A 403 -20.98 4.35 8.50
CA LEU A 403 -20.22 3.85 7.34
C LEU A 403 -19.18 2.83 7.81
N LYS A 404 -19.06 1.74 7.06
CA LYS A 404 -17.91 0.84 7.18
C LYS A 404 -16.66 1.48 6.58
N GLY A 405 -15.50 0.93 6.89
CA GLY A 405 -14.20 1.46 6.43
C GLY A 405 -14.00 1.41 4.92
N ASP A 406 -14.71 0.55 4.20
CA ASP A 406 -14.75 0.46 2.74
C ASP A 406 -15.82 1.35 2.09
N GLU A 407 -16.75 1.91 2.88
CA GLU A 407 -17.81 2.81 2.43
C GLU A 407 -17.47 4.29 2.65
N ILE A 408 -16.32 4.59 3.27
CA ILE A 408 -15.94 5.96 3.65
C ILE A 408 -15.88 6.94 2.47
N ASP A 409 -15.61 6.43 1.26
CA ASP A 409 -15.61 7.19 0.01
C ASP A 409 -16.96 7.88 -0.26
N ILE A 410 -18.08 7.34 0.24
CA ILE A 410 -19.40 7.97 0.14
C ILE A 410 -19.38 9.34 0.82
N ALA A 411 -18.81 9.43 2.03
CA ALA A 411 -18.66 10.70 2.72
C ALA A 411 -17.58 11.57 2.06
N TYR A 412 -16.44 10.98 1.70
CA TYR A 412 -15.30 11.75 1.21
C TYR A 412 -15.48 12.31 -0.19
N LYS A 413 -16.28 11.67 -1.06
CA LYS A 413 -16.50 12.08 -2.45
C LYS A 413 -17.93 12.48 -2.76
N GLY A 414 -18.92 12.09 -1.94
CA GLY A 414 -20.34 12.30 -2.22
C GLY A 414 -20.91 13.66 -1.82
N TYR A 415 -20.10 14.57 -1.28
CA TYR A 415 -20.57 15.85 -0.72
C TYR A 415 -19.73 17.04 -1.20
N LYS A 416 -20.31 18.23 -1.09
CA LYS A 416 -19.66 19.50 -1.45
C LYS A 416 -18.60 19.91 -0.42
N VAL A 417 -18.88 19.72 0.88
CA VAL A 417 -17.99 20.12 1.98
C VAL A 417 -18.01 19.04 3.06
N SER A 418 -16.87 18.80 3.71
CA SER A 418 -16.79 17.89 4.86
C SER A 418 -16.23 18.56 6.11
N LEU A 419 -16.80 18.19 7.26
CA LEU A 419 -16.34 18.65 8.56
C LEU A 419 -15.23 17.76 9.12
N ASN A 420 -14.25 18.38 9.76
CA ASN A 420 -13.27 17.73 10.61
C ASN A 420 -13.28 18.37 12.00
N VAL A 421 -13.10 17.57 13.05
CA VAL A 421 -12.94 18.09 14.41
C VAL A 421 -11.68 17.49 15.01
N ASN A 422 -10.89 18.32 15.69
CA ASN A 422 -9.59 17.95 16.21
C ASN A 422 -9.60 17.71 17.72
N SER A 423 -8.94 16.63 18.13
CA SER A 423 -8.71 16.30 19.55
C SER A 423 -7.37 16.82 20.07
N ILE A 424 -6.53 17.36 19.19
CA ILE A 424 -5.22 17.93 19.53
C ILE A 424 -5.16 19.25 18.79
N VAL A 425 -5.00 20.35 19.54
CA VAL A 425 -5.11 21.71 19.01
C VAL A 425 -3.74 22.38 18.98
N ASP A 426 -2.87 22.05 19.94
CA ASP A 426 -1.57 22.67 20.21
C ASP A 426 -0.39 21.98 19.53
N SER A 427 -0.59 20.80 18.93
CA SER A 427 0.48 20.12 18.19
C SER A 427 0.79 20.83 16.87
N PRO A 428 2.08 21.13 16.59
CA PRO A 428 2.50 21.70 15.30
C PRO A 428 2.30 20.79 14.09
N THR A 429 2.03 19.50 14.29
CA THR A 429 1.99 18.49 13.21
C THR A 429 0.86 17.48 13.31
N MET A 430 0.27 17.27 14.49
CA MET A 430 -0.74 16.23 14.70
C MET A 430 -2.17 16.73 14.51
N PHE A 431 -2.87 16.13 13.55
CA PHE A 431 -4.31 16.22 13.34
C PHE A 431 -4.78 14.96 12.60
N SER A 432 -6.08 14.85 12.34
CA SER A 432 -6.63 13.63 11.75
C SER A 432 -6.15 13.43 10.30
N ARG A 433 -5.84 12.18 9.93
CA ARG A 433 -5.53 11.80 8.53
C ARG A 433 -6.64 12.17 7.54
N ARG A 434 -7.89 12.25 8.02
CA ARG A 434 -9.08 12.62 7.26
C ARG A 434 -8.88 13.91 6.47
N VAL A 435 -8.19 14.90 7.04
CA VAL A 435 -7.99 16.19 6.36
C VAL A 435 -7.20 15.99 5.06
N PHE A 436 -6.12 15.21 5.08
CA PHE A 436 -5.38 14.88 3.86
C PHE A 436 -6.21 14.03 2.89
N GLU A 437 -6.92 13.02 3.41
CA GLU A 437 -7.74 12.12 2.61
C GLU A 437 -8.89 12.85 1.88
N LEU A 438 -9.54 13.81 2.54
CA LEU A 438 -10.61 14.63 1.96
C LEU A 438 -10.09 15.57 0.86
N LEU A 439 -8.98 16.26 1.11
CA LEU A 439 -8.36 17.15 0.12
C LEU A 439 -7.87 16.35 -1.10
N ALA A 440 -7.26 15.17 -0.90
CA ALA A 440 -6.91 14.27 -1.99
C ALA A 440 -8.14 13.73 -2.76
N SER A 441 -9.28 13.61 -2.09
CA SER A 441 -10.58 13.30 -2.69
C SER A 441 -11.28 14.51 -3.33
N ASN A 442 -10.57 15.64 -3.40
CA ASN A 442 -11.03 16.90 -3.96
C ASN A 442 -12.28 17.44 -3.27
N THR A 443 -12.34 17.33 -1.94
CA THR A 443 -13.43 17.80 -1.08
C THR A 443 -12.89 18.83 -0.09
N PRO A 444 -13.36 20.08 -0.14
CA PRO A 444 -13.00 21.10 0.83
C PRO A 444 -13.32 20.69 2.26
N VAL A 445 -12.45 21.11 3.18
CA VAL A 445 -12.53 20.74 4.60
C VAL A 445 -12.79 21.99 5.43
N VAL A 446 -13.74 21.89 6.35
CA VAL A 446 -13.95 22.84 7.43
C VAL A 446 -13.59 22.13 8.72
N SER A 447 -12.57 22.63 9.40
CA SER A 447 -11.98 22.02 10.58
C SER A 447 -12.13 22.92 11.80
N SER A 448 -12.38 22.32 12.97
CA SER A 448 -12.11 23.02 14.23
C SER A 448 -10.61 23.35 14.33
N GLU A 449 -10.26 24.36 15.11
CA GLU A 449 -8.88 24.85 15.23
C GLU A 449 -7.85 23.75 15.51
N SER A 450 -6.73 23.82 14.79
CA SER A 450 -5.54 23.01 15.01
C SER A 450 -4.30 23.74 14.47
N LEU A 451 -3.27 23.84 15.31
CA LEU A 451 -1.97 24.39 14.92
C LEU A 451 -1.34 23.56 13.79
N GLY A 452 -1.50 22.23 13.82
CA GLY A 452 -1.00 21.36 12.77
C GLY A 452 -1.64 21.61 11.41
N VAL A 453 -2.97 21.79 11.37
CA VAL A 453 -3.67 22.16 10.12
C VAL A 453 -3.17 23.52 9.61
N LYS A 454 -3.05 24.51 10.50
CA LYS A 454 -2.54 25.84 10.15
C LYS A 454 -1.12 25.79 9.57
N ASN A 455 -0.22 25.03 10.19
CA ASN A 455 1.18 24.95 9.77
C ASN A 455 1.38 24.20 8.47
N LEU A 456 0.65 23.08 8.26
CA LEU A 456 0.85 22.23 7.10
C LEU A 456 0.00 22.63 5.90
N LEU A 457 -1.18 23.20 6.12
CA LEU A 457 -2.17 23.43 5.06
C LEU A 457 -2.63 24.90 4.96
N GLY A 458 -2.32 25.74 5.95
CA GLY A 458 -2.65 27.16 5.94
C GLY A 458 -4.12 27.42 5.60
N ASP A 459 -4.35 28.28 4.60
CA ASP A 459 -5.68 28.70 4.16
C ASP A 459 -6.39 27.70 3.23
N LEU A 460 -5.79 26.53 2.96
CA LEU A 460 -6.43 25.46 2.16
C LEU A 460 -7.54 24.74 2.93
N VAL A 461 -7.60 24.93 4.24
CA VAL A 461 -8.61 24.39 5.14
C VAL A 461 -9.15 25.56 5.97
N ILE A 462 -10.48 25.71 6.02
CA ILE A 462 -11.09 26.65 6.98
C ILE A 462 -10.85 26.06 8.37
N ASN A 463 -9.99 26.69 9.16
CA ASN A 463 -9.47 26.14 10.41
C ASN A 463 -9.66 27.14 11.54
N SER A 464 -10.79 27.08 12.24
CA SER A 464 -11.11 28.02 13.32
C SER A 464 -12.04 27.38 14.36
N SER A 465 -12.05 27.94 15.56
CA SER A 465 -13.06 27.67 16.60
C SER A 465 -13.99 28.86 16.82
N ASP A 466 -13.74 30.00 16.17
CA ASP A 466 -14.60 31.17 16.22
C ASP A 466 -15.85 30.96 15.35
N TYR A 467 -17.00 31.31 15.92
CA TYR A 467 -18.29 31.08 15.27
C TYR A 467 -18.44 31.88 13.97
N GLU A 468 -18.04 33.16 13.96
CA GLU A 468 -18.22 34.04 12.81
C GLU A 468 -17.22 33.73 11.69
N GLU A 469 -16.00 33.35 12.03
CA GLU A 469 -15.02 32.87 11.06
C GLU A 469 -15.48 31.56 10.39
N LEU A 470 -15.94 30.58 11.18
CA LEU A 470 -16.51 29.34 10.64
C LEU A 470 -17.73 29.61 9.75
N ARG A 471 -18.63 30.50 10.19
CA ARG A 471 -19.83 30.89 9.42
C ARG A 471 -19.46 31.49 8.08
N LYS A 472 -18.55 32.46 8.05
CA LYS A 472 -18.07 33.09 6.82
C LYS A 472 -17.34 32.10 5.90
N GLY A 473 -16.49 31.23 6.47
CA GLY A 473 -15.77 30.23 5.69
C GLY A 473 -16.72 29.24 5.00
N ILE A 474 -17.68 28.68 5.74
CA ILE A 474 -18.69 27.77 5.15
C ILE A 474 -19.53 28.52 4.11
N GLN A 475 -19.93 29.77 4.41
CA GLN A 475 -20.67 30.60 3.47
C GLN A 475 -19.94 30.77 2.13
N LEU A 476 -18.65 31.11 2.15
CA LEU A 476 -17.83 31.24 0.94
C LEU A 476 -17.82 29.96 0.11
N LEU A 477 -17.68 28.78 0.75
CA LEU A 477 -17.70 27.50 0.03
C LEU A 477 -19.02 27.22 -0.69
N PHE A 478 -20.14 27.77 -0.21
CA PHE A 478 -21.46 27.54 -0.80
C PHE A 478 -21.89 28.62 -1.79
N GLU A 479 -21.53 29.88 -1.53
CA GLU A 479 -22.03 31.05 -2.26
C GLU A 479 -21.03 31.60 -3.28
N ASP A 480 -19.74 31.25 -3.19
CA ASP A 480 -18.70 31.65 -4.14
C ASP A 480 -18.14 30.45 -4.90
N ASP A 481 -18.63 30.25 -6.12
CA ASP A 481 -18.22 29.16 -7.01
C ASP A 481 -16.76 29.28 -7.48
N GLU A 482 -16.20 30.48 -7.55
CA GLU A 482 -14.81 30.71 -7.95
C GLU A 482 -13.88 30.29 -6.81
N PHE A 483 -14.15 30.75 -5.59
CA PHE A 483 -13.46 30.34 -4.38
C PHE A 483 -13.54 28.82 -4.17
N TYR A 484 -14.74 28.23 -4.33
CA TYR A 484 -14.94 26.78 -4.19
C TYR A 484 -14.07 25.98 -5.17
N LYS A 485 -13.98 26.39 -6.44
CA LYS A 485 -13.13 25.71 -7.44
C LYS A 485 -11.64 25.89 -7.14
N GLU A 486 -11.26 27.10 -6.75
CA GLU A 486 -9.88 27.44 -6.41
C GLU A 486 -9.36 26.62 -5.23
N ILE A 487 -10.07 26.61 -4.11
CA ILE A 487 -9.62 25.92 -2.89
C ILE A 487 -9.55 24.40 -3.08
N ARG A 488 -10.48 23.84 -3.89
CA ARG A 488 -10.46 22.43 -4.32
C ARG A 488 -9.19 22.08 -5.06
N LEU A 489 -8.89 22.82 -6.13
CA LEU A 489 -7.73 22.56 -6.96
C LEU A 489 -6.42 22.76 -6.20
N LYS A 490 -6.32 23.83 -5.41
CA LYS A 490 -5.13 24.11 -4.59
C LYS A 490 -4.93 23.06 -3.50
N GLY A 491 -5.99 22.67 -2.79
CA GLY A 491 -5.93 21.63 -1.75
C GLY A 491 -5.52 20.27 -2.31
N LEU A 492 -6.09 19.88 -3.46
CA LEU A 492 -5.72 18.67 -4.18
C LEU A 492 -4.24 18.69 -4.59
N ARG A 493 -3.78 19.79 -5.21
CA ARG A 493 -2.39 19.96 -5.65
C ARG A 493 -1.42 19.87 -4.47
N GLU A 494 -1.72 20.55 -3.36
CA GLU A 494 -0.87 20.55 -2.17
C GLU A 494 -0.70 19.13 -1.62
N VAL A 495 -1.81 18.42 -1.40
CA VAL A 495 -1.75 17.09 -0.80
C VAL A 495 -1.08 16.08 -1.70
N LEU A 496 -1.37 16.09 -3.00
CA LEU A 496 -0.74 15.17 -3.94
C LEU A 496 0.75 15.47 -4.18
N SER A 497 1.19 16.71 -3.99
CA SER A 497 2.60 17.08 -4.14
C SER A 497 3.43 16.75 -2.90
N ASN A 498 2.89 17.03 -1.71
CA ASN A 498 3.70 17.14 -0.48
C ASN A 498 3.22 16.24 0.67
N HIS A 499 2.04 15.64 0.57
CA HIS A 499 1.39 14.95 1.69
C HIS A 499 0.84 13.57 1.34
N THR A 500 1.50 12.86 0.42
CA THR A 500 1.20 11.45 0.14
C THR A 500 2.02 10.50 1.01
N TYR A 501 1.60 9.24 1.12
CA TYR A 501 2.43 8.21 1.79
C TYR A 501 3.73 7.90 1.04
N GLU A 502 3.79 8.11 -0.29
CA GLU A 502 5.06 8.07 -1.03
C GLU A 502 6.02 9.15 -0.50
N ASN A 503 5.54 10.39 -0.27
CA ASN A 503 6.34 11.45 0.36
C ASN A 503 6.78 11.02 1.77
N ARG A 504 5.86 10.51 2.60
CA ARG A 504 6.18 10.07 3.98
C ARG A 504 7.23 8.97 4.02
N VAL A 505 7.15 8.01 3.09
CA VAL A 505 8.15 6.95 2.97
C VAL A 505 9.50 7.52 2.54
N ALA A 506 9.54 8.40 1.54
CA ALA A 506 10.78 9.06 1.14
C ALA A 506 11.41 9.86 2.29
N ASP A 507 10.62 10.67 3.01
CA ASP A 507 11.06 11.44 4.19
C ASP A 507 11.63 10.51 5.27
N MET A 508 10.90 9.44 5.61
CA MET A 508 11.34 8.45 6.59
C MET A 508 12.67 7.79 6.19
N LEU A 509 12.80 7.34 4.93
CA LEU A 509 14.02 6.70 4.43
C LEU A 509 15.20 7.68 4.42
N ASN A 510 14.96 8.95 4.06
CA ASN A 510 15.98 10.00 4.11
C ASN A 510 16.43 10.30 5.55
N CYS A 511 15.50 10.40 6.50
CA CYS A 511 15.82 10.63 7.91
C CYS A 511 16.70 9.53 8.51
N ILE A 512 16.46 8.27 8.14
CA ILE A 512 17.25 7.14 8.65
C ILE A 512 18.52 6.85 7.83
N GLY A 513 18.79 7.65 6.78
CA GLY A 513 19.95 7.46 5.89
C GLY A 513 19.89 6.18 5.05
N PHE A 514 18.69 5.70 4.70
CA PHE A 514 18.52 4.50 3.89
C PHE A 514 18.70 4.83 2.40
N ASN A 515 19.66 4.17 1.74
CA ASN A 515 19.90 4.37 0.31
C ASN A 515 18.85 3.64 -0.55
N TYR A 516 18.15 4.37 -1.40
CA TYR A 516 17.17 3.83 -2.35
C TYR A 516 17.25 4.54 -3.70
N GLN A 517 16.74 3.89 -4.75
CA GLN A 517 16.60 4.48 -6.07
C GLN A 517 15.35 5.37 -6.09
N SER A 518 15.54 6.69 -6.07
CA SER A 518 14.44 7.64 -6.19
C SER A 518 13.78 7.54 -7.58
N SER A 519 12.45 7.51 -7.60
CA SER A 519 11.66 7.56 -8.84
C SER A 519 11.12 8.96 -9.07
N VAL A 520 11.97 9.82 -9.63
CA VAL A 520 11.58 11.18 -10.00
C VAL A 520 10.75 11.14 -11.28
N ARG A 521 9.49 11.57 -11.19
CA ARG A 521 8.58 11.64 -12.34
C ARG A 521 9.01 12.78 -13.25
N THR A 522 9.42 12.44 -14.46
CA THR A 522 9.90 13.39 -15.48
C THR A 522 8.95 13.38 -16.68
N VAL A 523 8.66 14.56 -17.23
CA VAL A 523 7.85 14.72 -18.45
C VAL A 523 8.67 15.29 -19.59
N THR A 524 8.44 14.81 -20.80
CA THR A 524 8.99 15.43 -22.02
C THR A 524 7.94 16.34 -22.65
N VAL A 525 8.27 17.60 -22.88
CA VAL A 525 7.48 18.53 -23.67
C VAL A 525 7.98 18.48 -25.11
N ILE A 526 7.07 18.43 -26.08
CA ILE A 526 7.41 18.49 -27.51
C ILE A 526 6.77 19.75 -28.11
N GLY A 527 7.59 20.53 -28.82
CA GLY A 527 7.14 21.69 -29.58
C GLY A 527 7.64 21.67 -31.02
N VAL A 528 6.83 22.19 -31.94
CA VAL A 528 7.20 22.37 -33.35
C VAL A 528 7.59 23.83 -33.57
N VAL A 529 8.79 24.07 -34.12
CA VAL A 529 9.35 25.41 -34.31
C VAL A 529 9.62 25.65 -35.78
N LYS A 530 8.97 26.68 -36.35
CA LYS A 530 9.09 27.05 -37.78
C LYS A 530 9.68 28.44 -38.00
N SER A 531 10.00 29.15 -36.92
CA SER A 531 10.57 30.49 -36.94
C SER A 531 11.29 30.81 -35.63
N GLN A 532 12.11 31.86 -35.62
CA GLN A 532 12.72 32.36 -34.37
C GLN A 532 11.67 32.82 -33.34
N GLU A 533 10.51 33.29 -33.80
CA GLU A 533 9.42 33.70 -32.92
C GLU A 533 8.75 32.49 -32.24
N ASP A 534 8.59 31.38 -32.97
CA ASP A 534 8.08 30.13 -32.41
C ASP A 534 9.01 29.58 -31.33
N TYR A 535 10.33 29.65 -31.57
CA TYR A 535 11.33 29.23 -30.59
C TYR A 535 11.20 30.04 -29.29
N LYS A 536 11.13 31.38 -29.38
CA LYS A 536 10.95 32.25 -28.21
C LYS A 536 9.67 31.90 -27.43
N LYS A 537 8.55 31.71 -28.13
CA LYS A 537 7.27 31.33 -27.51
C LYS A 537 7.34 29.97 -26.82
N LEU A 538 7.94 28.97 -27.47
CA LEU A 538 8.09 27.63 -26.90
C LEU A 538 8.93 27.67 -25.63
N MET A 539 10.07 28.35 -25.67
CA MET A 539 10.96 28.51 -24.52
C MET A 539 10.27 29.27 -23.37
N GLU A 540 9.51 30.33 -23.65
CA GLU A 540 8.73 31.03 -22.63
C GLU A 540 7.70 30.11 -21.96
N GLN A 541 6.92 29.36 -22.75
CA GLN A 541 5.92 28.43 -22.23
C GLN A 541 6.55 27.29 -21.43
N PHE A 542 7.66 26.73 -21.91
CA PHE A 542 8.39 25.66 -21.24
C PHE A 542 8.98 26.15 -19.91
N ASN A 543 9.67 27.29 -19.91
CA ASN A 543 10.31 27.86 -18.73
C ASN A 543 9.29 28.30 -17.67
N ARG A 544 8.07 28.69 -18.07
CA ARG A 544 6.99 29.06 -17.15
C ARG A 544 6.53 27.90 -16.25
N GLN A 545 6.67 26.65 -16.68
CA GLN A 545 6.19 25.50 -15.91
C GLN A 545 6.98 25.35 -14.60
N VAL A 546 6.29 25.21 -13.46
CA VAL A 546 6.93 25.06 -12.14
C VAL A 546 7.56 23.68 -11.95
N LEU A 547 7.05 22.66 -12.64
CA LEU A 547 7.61 21.31 -12.58
C LEU A 547 9.10 21.33 -12.97
N GLU A 548 9.97 21.03 -12.01
CA GLU A 548 11.43 21.08 -12.20
C GLU A 548 11.92 20.00 -13.17
N GLN A 549 11.34 18.80 -13.06
CA GLN A 549 11.79 17.60 -13.74
C GLN A 549 11.06 17.48 -15.08
N LYS A 550 11.52 18.27 -16.04
CA LYS A 550 10.97 18.35 -17.39
C LYS A 550 12.09 18.40 -18.43
N LYS A 551 11.83 17.78 -19.57
CA LYS A 551 12.67 17.82 -20.76
C LYS A 551 11.94 18.49 -21.91
N LEU A 552 12.66 19.01 -22.89
CA LEU A 552 12.12 19.63 -24.08
C LEU A 552 12.69 18.96 -25.33
N ILE A 553 11.81 18.56 -26.23
CA ILE A 553 12.14 18.16 -27.60
C ILE A 553 11.62 19.24 -28.53
N ILE A 554 12.53 19.79 -29.33
CA ILE A 554 12.24 20.78 -30.36
C ILE A 554 12.26 20.06 -31.71
N LEU A 555 11.10 19.97 -32.34
CA LEU A 555 10.95 19.51 -33.71
C LEU A 555 11.09 20.73 -34.63
N LEU A 556 12.27 20.84 -35.23
CA LEU A 556 12.74 22.06 -35.90
C LEU A 556 12.56 21.95 -37.42
N ASP A 557 11.88 22.94 -38.00
CA ASP A 557 11.78 23.15 -39.45
C ASP A 557 12.99 23.96 -39.97
N ILE A 558 13.21 23.97 -41.28
CA ILE A 558 14.34 24.71 -41.88
C ILE A 558 13.92 26.15 -42.19
N PHE A 559 14.54 27.11 -41.50
CA PHE A 559 14.34 28.56 -41.71
C PHE A 559 15.61 29.34 -41.35
N GLU A 560 15.69 30.62 -41.71
CA GLU A 560 16.88 31.44 -41.39
C GLU A 560 17.18 31.48 -39.88
N GLY A 561 18.39 31.05 -39.48
CA GLY A 561 18.79 30.97 -38.07
C GLY A 561 18.45 29.64 -37.36
N TYR A 562 17.92 28.63 -38.06
CA TYR A 562 17.64 27.31 -37.47
C TYR A 562 18.91 26.62 -36.93
N LEU A 563 20.07 26.81 -37.57
CA LEU A 563 21.34 26.24 -37.12
C LEU A 563 21.78 26.77 -35.75
N ASP A 564 21.48 28.03 -35.44
CA ASP A 564 21.79 28.61 -34.14
C ASP A 564 20.98 27.92 -33.05
N ILE A 565 19.68 27.71 -33.28
CA ILE A 565 18.82 26.94 -32.38
C ILE A 565 19.36 25.51 -32.26
N PHE A 566 19.68 24.86 -33.37
CA PHE A 566 20.19 23.49 -33.34
C PHE A 566 21.49 23.38 -32.53
N ASN A 567 22.43 24.30 -32.69
CA ASN A 567 23.73 24.27 -32.01
C ASN A 567 23.68 24.73 -30.55
N GLN A 568 22.77 25.64 -30.20
CA GLN A 568 22.60 26.14 -28.83
C GLN A 568 21.85 25.16 -27.93
N ASN A 569 20.97 24.36 -28.53
CA ASN A 569 20.24 23.30 -27.86
C ASN A 569 20.99 21.96 -28.08
N ASN A 570 20.55 20.85 -27.47
CA ASN A 570 21.25 19.55 -27.36
C ASN A 570 22.11 19.40 -26.10
N ASN A 571 21.45 19.53 -24.95
CA ASN A 571 21.98 19.17 -23.64
C ASN A 571 21.08 18.10 -22.99
N GLU A 572 21.30 17.78 -21.71
CA GLU A 572 20.53 16.76 -20.99
C GLU A 572 19.02 17.07 -20.89
N SER A 573 18.64 18.35 -20.92
CA SER A 573 17.26 18.79 -20.75
C SER A 573 16.57 19.18 -22.06
N ILE A 574 17.30 19.65 -23.07
CA ILE A 574 16.74 20.13 -24.33
C ILE A 574 17.42 19.43 -25.51
N GLN A 575 16.63 18.73 -26.32
CA GLN A 575 17.08 18.08 -27.55
C GLN A 575 16.37 18.66 -28.77
N THR A 576 17.07 18.72 -29.90
CA THR A 576 16.55 19.24 -31.17
C THR A 576 16.63 18.18 -32.25
N TYR A 577 15.54 18.00 -33.00
CA TYR A 577 15.48 17.10 -34.15
C TYR A 577 14.94 17.86 -35.37
N LEU A 578 15.61 17.71 -36.51
CA LEU A 578 15.13 18.27 -37.77
C LEU A 578 13.95 17.43 -38.29
N ILE A 579 12.83 18.09 -38.61
CA ILE A 579 11.60 17.42 -39.05
C ILE A 579 11.86 16.55 -40.30
N ASP A 580 12.67 17.03 -41.23
CA ASP A 580 13.01 16.33 -42.47
C ASP A 580 13.71 14.98 -42.23
N TYR A 581 14.40 14.80 -41.10
CA TYR A 581 15.10 13.56 -40.75
C TYR A 581 14.24 12.61 -39.90
N MET A 582 13.02 13.00 -39.53
CA MET A 582 12.15 12.20 -38.67
C MET A 582 11.68 10.90 -39.32
N HIS A 583 11.79 10.76 -40.64
CA HIS A 583 11.48 9.53 -41.38
C HIS A 583 12.44 8.36 -41.06
N HIS A 584 13.60 8.62 -40.44
CA HIS A 584 14.54 7.57 -40.04
C HIS A 584 14.11 6.81 -38.78
N TYR A 585 13.22 7.37 -37.96
CA TYR A 585 12.70 6.70 -36.76
C TYR A 585 11.42 5.94 -37.09
N LYS A 586 11.28 4.73 -36.54
CA LYS A 586 10.09 3.89 -36.76
C LYS A 586 8.93 4.31 -35.86
N SER A 587 9.25 4.88 -34.69
CA SER A 587 8.28 5.38 -33.72
C SER A 587 8.71 6.72 -33.13
N ILE A 588 7.74 7.57 -32.80
CA ILE A 588 7.99 8.78 -32.00
C ILE A 588 8.60 8.45 -30.62
N ASN A 589 8.37 7.25 -30.10
CA ASN A 589 8.91 6.80 -28.81
C ASN A 589 10.43 6.62 -28.80
N GLU A 590 11.09 6.58 -29.97
CA GLU A 590 12.54 6.46 -30.07
C GLU A 590 13.27 7.73 -29.63
N ILE A 591 12.61 8.90 -29.72
CA ILE A 591 13.19 10.18 -29.30
C ILE A 591 12.72 10.65 -27.92
N ILE A 592 11.70 10.01 -27.34
CA ILE A 592 11.15 10.35 -26.02
C ILE A 592 11.72 9.39 -24.99
N ASP A 593 12.41 9.85 -23.95
CA ASP A 593 12.98 8.96 -22.92
C ASP A 593 12.16 8.88 -21.62
N THR A 594 11.11 9.68 -21.50
CA THR A 594 10.21 9.72 -20.33
C THR A 594 8.99 8.81 -20.48
N GLU A 595 8.37 8.43 -19.36
CA GLU A 595 7.14 7.62 -19.36
C GLU A 595 5.93 8.40 -19.89
N TYR A 596 5.92 9.71 -19.69
CA TYR A 596 4.87 10.62 -20.13
C TYR A 596 5.44 11.78 -20.92
N TYR A 597 4.67 12.30 -21.87
CA TYR A 597 5.04 13.47 -22.65
C TYR A 597 3.83 14.33 -23.02
N ALA A 598 4.03 15.62 -23.26
CA ALA A 598 2.98 16.58 -23.59
C ALA A 598 3.38 17.43 -24.82
N LEU A 599 2.39 17.95 -25.54
CA LEU A 599 2.62 18.78 -26.72
C LEU A 599 2.17 20.21 -26.47
N PHE A 600 3.06 21.16 -26.74
CA PHE A 600 2.76 22.57 -26.57
C PHE A 600 2.39 23.20 -27.92
N ASN A 601 1.11 23.54 -28.07
CA ASN A 601 0.63 24.34 -29.18
C ASN A 601 0.91 25.82 -28.89
N LEU A 602 1.72 26.45 -29.72
CA LEU A 602 2.18 27.84 -29.52
C LEU A 602 1.05 28.89 -29.57
N ASN A 603 -0.16 28.50 -29.99
CA ASN A 603 -1.36 29.36 -29.96
C ASN A 603 -2.13 29.30 -28.63
N TYR A 604 -1.80 28.34 -27.78
CA TYR A 604 -2.40 28.16 -26.46
C TYR A 604 -1.51 28.79 -25.39
N TYR A 605 -2.12 29.04 -24.24
CA TYR A 605 -1.42 29.47 -23.04
C TYR A 605 -1.55 28.35 -22.01
N TYR A 606 -0.41 27.70 -21.74
CA TYR A 606 -0.25 26.74 -20.66
C TYR A 606 0.25 27.51 -19.44
N ASP A 607 -0.54 27.56 -18.37
CA ASP A 607 -0.13 28.24 -17.14
C ASP A 607 0.92 27.40 -16.39
N LYS A 608 1.56 28.00 -15.39
CA LYS A 608 2.72 27.47 -14.69
C LYS A 608 2.51 26.11 -14.00
N TYR A 609 1.26 25.77 -13.65
CA TYR A 609 0.91 24.49 -13.04
C TYR A 609 0.32 23.45 -14.02
N TYR A 610 0.27 23.76 -15.32
CA TYR A 610 -0.32 22.84 -16.32
C TYR A 610 0.32 21.45 -16.27
N LEU A 611 1.65 21.36 -16.39
CA LEU A 611 2.33 20.06 -16.34
C LEU A 611 2.28 19.43 -14.95
N THR A 612 2.35 20.24 -13.89
CA THR A 612 2.27 19.76 -12.50
C THR A 612 0.96 19.02 -12.26
N ASP A 613 -0.18 19.64 -12.54
CA ASP A 613 -1.49 19.04 -12.29
C ASP A 613 -1.71 17.77 -13.14
N MET A 614 -1.27 17.80 -14.40
CA MET A 614 -1.36 16.64 -15.29
C MET A 614 -0.48 15.48 -14.80
N MET A 615 0.72 15.76 -14.30
CA MET A 615 1.61 14.74 -13.74
C MET A 615 1.09 14.20 -12.40
N LEU A 616 0.51 15.04 -11.55
CA LEU A 616 -0.12 14.59 -10.30
C LEU A 616 -1.29 13.64 -10.56
N ALA A 617 -2.01 13.81 -11.68
CA ALA A 617 -3.07 12.87 -12.06
C ALA A 617 -2.57 11.43 -12.27
N THR A 618 -1.31 11.27 -12.68
CA THR A 618 -0.69 9.94 -12.87
C THR A 618 -0.52 9.16 -11.56
N LEU A 619 -0.59 9.81 -10.39
CA LEU A 619 -0.50 9.16 -9.09
C LEU A 619 -1.67 8.22 -8.79
N TYR A 620 -2.84 8.48 -9.38
CA TYR A 620 -4.07 7.74 -9.13
C TYR A 620 -4.68 7.15 -10.42
N THR A 621 -4.05 7.36 -11.58
CA THR A 621 -4.44 6.71 -12.84
C THR A 621 -3.29 5.89 -13.40
N GLU A 622 -3.49 4.59 -13.57
CA GLU A 622 -2.45 3.71 -14.12
C GLU A 622 -2.47 3.72 -15.66
N LYS A 623 -1.30 3.92 -16.29
CA LYS A 623 -1.08 3.75 -17.75
C LYS A 623 -2.17 4.41 -18.61
N THR A 624 -2.49 5.66 -18.26
CA THR A 624 -3.63 6.40 -18.79
C THR A 624 -3.16 7.75 -19.35
N ASN A 625 -3.70 8.16 -20.50
CA ASN A 625 -3.51 9.51 -21.02
C ASN A 625 -4.34 10.50 -20.19
N ILE A 626 -3.72 11.55 -19.67
CA ILE A 626 -4.44 12.60 -18.96
C ILE A 626 -4.82 13.66 -19.97
N VAL A 627 -6.06 14.11 -19.96
CA VAL A 627 -6.57 15.14 -20.89
C VAL A 627 -7.23 16.28 -20.10
N LYS A 628 -7.35 17.44 -20.74
CA LYS A 628 -8.15 18.59 -20.24
C LYS A 628 -9.25 18.94 -21.23
N ASN A 629 -10.30 19.60 -20.73
CA ASN A 629 -11.44 20.08 -21.51
C ASN A 629 -12.18 18.97 -22.29
N GLN A 630 -12.19 17.74 -21.78
CA GLN A 630 -12.91 16.62 -22.38
C GLN A 630 -14.01 16.11 -21.43
N GLY A 631 -15.24 16.57 -21.59
CA GLY A 631 -16.37 16.08 -20.77
C GLY A 631 -16.31 16.54 -19.31
N ALA A 632 -16.79 15.68 -18.40
CA ALA A 632 -16.86 15.98 -16.97
C ALA A 632 -15.48 15.88 -16.29
N GLU A 633 -15.20 16.78 -15.35
CA GLU A 633 -13.93 16.79 -14.62
C GLU A 633 -13.75 15.51 -13.79
N TYR A 634 -12.52 15.02 -13.74
CA TYR A 634 -12.10 13.84 -12.99
C TYR A 634 -12.85 12.55 -13.36
N THR A 635 -13.16 12.37 -14.64
CA THR A 635 -13.82 11.17 -15.17
C THR A 635 -13.03 10.52 -16.30
N TYR A 636 -13.23 9.22 -16.52
CA TYR A 636 -12.68 8.54 -17.68
C TYR A 636 -13.47 8.90 -18.95
N VAL A 637 -12.76 9.14 -20.04
CA VAL A 637 -13.32 9.56 -21.33
C VAL A 637 -12.81 8.72 -22.49
N THR A 638 -13.36 8.92 -23.68
CA THR A 638 -13.11 8.08 -24.86
C THR A 638 -12.10 8.67 -25.84
N GLY A 639 -11.42 9.75 -25.46
CA GLY A 639 -10.40 10.39 -26.27
C GLY A 639 -10.05 11.80 -25.77
N GLY A 640 -9.35 12.56 -26.62
CA GLY A 640 -9.01 13.95 -26.34
C GLY A 640 -8.18 14.56 -27.47
N SER A 641 -7.69 15.77 -27.24
CA SER A 641 -6.79 16.47 -28.14
C SER A 641 -5.34 16.32 -27.70
N ILE A 642 -4.45 16.01 -28.65
CA ILE A 642 -3.01 15.75 -28.40
C ILE A 642 -2.33 16.94 -27.70
N ASP A 643 -2.72 18.17 -28.08
CA ASP A 643 -2.18 19.43 -27.54
C ASP A 643 -2.87 19.88 -26.23
N GLN A 644 -3.74 19.05 -25.68
CA GLN A 644 -4.42 19.24 -24.39
C GLN A 644 -4.23 18.01 -23.50
N ALA A 645 -3.21 17.19 -23.78
CA ALA A 645 -3.00 15.91 -23.15
C ALA A 645 -1.56 15.71 -22.65
N LEU A 646 -1.47 14.96 -21.57
CA LEU A 646 -0.27 14.27 -21.13
C LEU A 646 -0.42 12.80 -21.57
N ILE A 647 0.43 12.39 -22.50
CA ILE A 647 0.34 11.12 -23.21
C ILE A 647 1.27 10.12 -22.54
N TYR A 648 0.74 8.95 -22.18
CA TYR A 648 1.51 7.81 -21.74
C TYR A 648 2.26 7.21 -22.93
N LYS A 649 3.59 7.17 -22.85
CA LYS A 649 4.50 6.87 -23.97
C LYS A 649 4.12 5.59 -24.71
N GLU A 650 3.80 4.50 -24.02
CA GLU A 650 3.52 3.22 -24.70
C GLU A 650 2.26 3.26 -25.61
N CYS A 651 1.36 4.25 -25.43
CA CYS A 651 0.20 4.42 -26.31
C CYS A 651 0.57 4.80 -27.74
N THR A 652 1.73 5.42 -27.96
CA THR A 652 2.18 5.88 -29.28
C THR A 652 3.35 5.08 -29.83
N LYS A 653 3.59 3.88 -29.28
CA LYS A 653 4.69 2.98 -29.67
C LYS A 653 4.71 2.57 -31.14
N LEU A 654 3.55 2.52 -31.79
CA LEU A 654 3.43 2.15 -33.21
C LEU A 654 3.21 3.37 -34.11
N VAL A 655 3.18 4.58 -33.55
CA VAL A 655 2.89 5.81 -34.29
C VAL A 655 4.19 6.33 -34.88
N LYS A 656 4.20 6.51 -36.21
CA LYS A 656 5.35 7.07 -36.93
C LYS A 656 5.49 8.56 -36.58
N PRO A 657 6.71 9.09 -36.49
CA PRO A 657 6.92 10.50 -36.16
C PRO A 657 6.23 11.48 -37.10
N LEU A 658 6.28 11.26 -38.42
CA LEU A 658 5.64 12.16 -39.39
C LEU A 658 4.12 12.18 -39.24
N GLU A 659 3.48 11.01 -39.10
CA GLU A 659 2.04 10.90 -38.82
C GLU A 659 1.66 11.63 -37.52
N PHE A 660 2.52 11.50 -36.49
CA PHE A 660 2.33 12.18 -35.22
C PHE A 660 2.39 13.71 -35.37
N ILE A 661 3.41 14.22 -36.07
CA ILE A 661 3.61 15.65 -36.34
C ILE A 661 2.47 16.20 -37.19
N GLU A 662 2.05 15.50 -38.24
CA GLU A 662 0.91 15.88 -39.07
C GLU A 662 -0.37 15.96 -38.26
N SER A 663 -0.64 14.95 -37.41
CA SER A 663 -1.82 14.95 -36.53
C SER A 663 -1.81 16.14 -35.57
N PHE A 664 -0.64 16.50 -35.03
CA PHE A 664 -0.49 17.67 -34.17
C PHE A 664 -0.71 18.99 -34.92
N ILE A 665 -0.05 19.18 -36.09
CA ILE A 665 -0.19 20.40 -36.89
C ILE A 665 -1.62 20.58 -37.39
N ALA A 666 -2.26 19.50 -37.84
CA ALA A 666 -3.65 19.50 -38.30
C ALA A 666 -4.67 19.62 -37.16
N ARG A 667 -4.23 19.53 -35.90
CA ARG A 667 -5.09 19.50 -34.69
C ARG A 667 -6.15 18.41 -34.79
N SER A 668 -5.76 17.25 -35.32
CA SER A 668 -6.64 16.12 -35.49
C SER A 668 -6.74 15.32 -34.20
N ASN A 669 -7.98 15.02 -33.78
CA ASN A 669 -8.25 14.11 -32.67
C ASN A 669 -8.29 12.64 -33.11
N GLN A 670 -8.05 12.35 -34.39
CA GLN A 670 -8.21 11.02 -34.95
C GLN A 670 -7.26 10.00 -34.29
N LEU A 671 -6.00 10.37 -34.10
CA LEU A 671 -5.00 9.51 -33.46
C LEU A 671 -5.44 9.05 -32.06
N MET A 672 -5.96 9.98 -31.25
CA MET A 672 -6.42 9.70 -29.88
C MET A 672 -7.69 8.85 -29.89
N LYS A 673 -8.62 9.13 -30.81
CA LYS A 673 -9.85 8.32 -31.00
C LYS A 673 -9.53 6.89 -31.44
N ASP A 674 -8.58 6.71 -32.34
CA ASP A 674 -8.19 5.38 -32.81
C ASP A 674 -7.43 4.62 -31.72
N SER A 675 -6.56 5.30 -30.97
CA SER A 675 -5.88 4.74 -29.80
C SER A 675 -6.87 4.17 -28.77
N PHE A 676 -7.99 4.85 -28.53
CA PHE A 676 -9.05 4.34 -27.63
C PHE A 676 -9.59 2.98 -28.07
N LYS A 677 -9.76 2.75 -29.38
CA LYS A 677 -10.23 1.46 -29.94
C LYS A 677 -9.27 0.30 -29.63
N TYR A 678 -8.00 0.61 -29.37
CA TYR A 678 -6.96 -0.37 -29.02
C TYR A 678 -6.77 -0.53 -27.49
N GLY A 679 -7.69 0.00 -26.68
CA GLY A 679 -7.69 -0.17 -25.22
C GLY A 679 -6.89 0.90 -24.47
N VAL A 680 -6.46 1.97 -25.13
CA VAL A 680 -5.85 3.13 -24.46
C VAL A 680 -6.89 3.85 -23.61
N ARG A 681 -6.54 4.12 -22.35
CA ARG A 681 -7.40 4.85 -21.40
C ARG A 681 -7.13 6.34 -21.47
N PHE A 682 -8.19 7.13 -21.29
CA PHE A 682 -8.12 8.58 -21.16
C PHE A 682 -8.84 9.02 -19.89
N PHE A 683 -8.24 9.94 -19.15
CA PHE A 683 -8.81 10.52 -17.95
C PHE A 683 -8.82 12.03 -18.07
N ASN A 684 -10.01 12.63 -17.98
CA ASN A 684 -10.17 14.08 -18.00
C ASN A 684 -9.91 14.65 -16.60
N SER A 685 -8.91 15.50 -16.48
CA SER A 685 -8.58 16.25 -15.26
C SER A 685 -9.42 17.53 -15.17
N ASP A 686 -9.05 18.46 -14.27
CA ASP A 686 -9.67 19.79 -14.18
C ASP A 686 -9.49 20.59 -15.49
N ASN A 687 -10.31 21.63 -15.66
CA ASN A 687 -10.26 22.52 -16.83
C ASN A 687 -9.40 23.79 -16.62
N CYS A 688 -8.59 23.84 -15.57
CA CYS A 688 -7.73 24.96 -15.25
C CYS A 688 -6.35 24.86 -15.91
N ASN A 689 -5.53 25.91 -15.77
CA ASN A 689 -4.16 26.01 -16.28
C ASN A 689 -3.98 25.90 -17.81
N LEU A 690 -5.07 26.00 -18.59
CA LEU A 690 -5.03 25.94 -20.06
C LEU A 690 -6.01 26.93 -20.69
N VAL A 691 -5.51 27.85 -21.51
CA VAL A 691 -6.34 28.81 -22.26
C VAL A 691 -6.14 28.62 -23.76
N LEU A 692 -7.21 28.19 -24.44
CA LEU A 692 -7.25 28.03 -25.89
C LEU A 692 -7.40 29.40 -26.60
N ASN A 693 -6.63 29.57 -27.68
CA ASN A 693 -6.58 30.76 -28.55
C ASN A 693 -6.20 32.06 -27.80
N TYR A 694 -5.00 32.06 -27.19
CA TYR A 694 -4.55 33.17 -26.35
C TYR A 694 -4.37 34.48 -27.12
N GLN A 695 -3.86 34.41 -28.36
CA GLN A 695 -3.57 35.60 -29.17
C GLN A 695 -4.83 36.38 -29.60
N SER A 696 -6.03 35.77 -29.61
CA SER A 696 -7.29 36.45 -29.94
C SER A 696 -8.07 36.97 -28.73
N LYS A 697 -7.73 36.54 -27.51
CA LYS A 697 -8.48 36.84 -26.27
C LYS A 697 -7.91 37.96 -25.40
N ASN A 698 -6.77 38.55 -25.77
CA ASN A 698 -6.15 39.69 -25.05
C ASN A 698 -7.00 40.99 -24.99
N LYS A 699 -8.31 40.94 -25.31
CA LYS A 699 -9.25 42.04 -25.07
C LYS A 699 -10.33 41.77 -24.02
N LYS A 700 -10.61 40.53 -23.59
CA LYS A 700 -11.62 40.24 -22.55
C LYS A 700 -11.32 38.94 -21.79
N ASN A 701 -11.13 39.06 -20.48
CA ASN A 701 -11.14 38.02 -19.43
C ASN A 701 -9.78 37.47 -18.97
N LYS A 702 -9.36 37.95 -17.79
CA LYS A 702 -8.29 37.38 -16.93
C LYS A 702 -8.79 36.25 -16.00
N SER A 703 -10.08 35.89 -16.03
CA SER A 703 -10.72 34.96 -15.07
C SER A 703 -10.54 33.46 -15.37
N LYS A 704 -9.52 33.08 -16.15
CA LYS A 704 -9.20 31.65 -16.43
C LYS A 704 -7.87 31.18 -15.83
N ASN A 705 -7.21 32.02 -15.04
CA ASN A 705 -5.88 31.74 -14.47
C ASN A 705 -5.99 31.42 -12.96
N ILE A 706 -6.66 30.31 -12.63
CA ILE A 706 -6.72 29.77 -11.26
C ILE A 706 -5.99 28.43 -11.21
#